data_AF-A0A1S1Q8K4-F1
#
_entry.id   AF-A0A1S1Q8K4-F1
#
_cell.length_a   1.000
_cell.length_b   1.000
_cell.length_c   1.000
_cell.angle_alpha   90.00
_cell.angle_beta   90.00
_cell.angle_gamma   90.00
#
_symmetry.space_group_name_H-M   'P 1'
#
loop_
_entity.id
_entity.type
_entity.pdbx_description
1 polymer ?
#
loop_
_entity_poly.entity_id
_entity_poly.type
_entity_poly.pdbx_seq_one_letter_code
_entity_poly.pdbx_strand_id
1 'polypeptide(L)'
;MRGPFVRLEPHVDSCGDVRELEELVARLRTEDPQRLLAADLFSGAGGLSLGLEQAGLRVVLGVDHDPEATETHRHHFAGLTVDDDLADQSKVDEIAGLIRSLRLDVVVGGPPCQPFSRAGRSKIRHRVRLGLAEPHDRRRDLWESFLAIVRQAGPGCVLMENVPDMALDREMFIFRTIVHTLEELGYTVEARLVETSRYGVPQSRQRLVIAAMRAPMRFRWPDDTGRRVTVWNAIGDLPEVDGGWRPAGGAAGWSEYSPVHQTTFQRDMRTGVPAAEAGRVYDHITRPVRPDDLQAFELMDERTLYSDLPDNVKRYRDDIFDDKYKRLGENDLSRTITAHIAKDGYWYIHPRQSRTLTIREAARLQTFPDHVRFAGPPSAAFRQIGNAVPPRLGEHLGQALVRSMTVPVASRPTTIELAGRLKAWFDSQGAAGLPLPWLAATTRWQVVVGEILFGRVAADRIRLLWPLFARWQDPAATIEAEADFLRASGWIGREHRAEQLLDAADWLTKNPDALDAPDPTGKIPHVTASVLDLAVLTVPSVDIDASPEPVLVGRGVLRLAARHDGSDVDHRNRMSDGRLAVARLIGGPGTAREAHLALVALASSMCRPNAPRCTECPLTTTCQRSTGAGTGAEAPMTSSSTGRTGA
;
A
#
# COMPACT_ATOMS: atom_id res chain seq x y z
N MET A 1 27.80 -8.62 -5.62
CA MET A 1 29.06 -8.34 -4.89
C MET A 1 29.63 -9.68 -4.47
N ARG A 2 30.89 -10.00 -4.80
CA ARG A 2 31.56 -11.21 -4.25
C ARG A 2 32.15 -10.84 -2.89
N GLY A 3 32.06 -11.72 -1.90
CA GLY A 3 32.50 -11.46 -0.52
C GLY A 3 32.38 -12.72 0.34
N PRO A 4 32.70 -12.63 1.64
CA PRO A 4 32.60 -13.78 2.52
C PRO A 4 31.17 -14.32 2.52
N PHE A 5 31.04 -15.63 2.40
CA PHE A 5 29.75 -16.31 2.47
C PHE A 5 29.49 -16.63 3.94
N VAL A 6 28.46 -16.03 4.53
CA VAL A 6 28.07 -16.30 5.92
C VAL A 6 27.22 -17.55 5.96
N ARG A 7 27.56 -18.48 6.84
CA ARG A 7 26.72 -19.61 7.23
C ARG A 7 26.32 -19.45 8.68
N LEU A 8 25.06 -19.74 8.99
CA LEU A 8 24.52 -19.56 10.32
C LEU A 8 24.02 -20.89 10.88
N GLU A 9 24.40 -21.19 12.11
CA GLU A 9 23.89 -22.37 12.82
C GLU A 9 22.40 -22.20 13.15
N PRO A 10 21.58 -23.25 13.11
CA PRO A 10 20.18 -23.13 13.51
C PRO A 10 20.00 -22.61 14.95
N HIS A 11 18.86 -21.97 15.21
CA HIS A 11 18.44 -21.63 16.57
C HIS A 11 18.43 -22.89 17.45
N VAL A 12 18.71 -22.74 18.75
CA VAL A 12 18.79 -23.87 19.69
C VAL A 12 17.50 -24.69 19.76
N ASP A 13 16.36 -24.02 19.59
CA ASP A 13 15.01 -24.62 19.49
C ASP A 13 14.50 -24.70 18.04
N SER A 14 15.39 -24.76 17.04
CA SER A 14 14.98 -25.01 15.66
C SER A 14 14.53 -26.46 15.49
N CYS A 15 13.38 -26.65 14.82
CA CYS A 15 12.82 -27.95 14.50
C CYS A 15 13.24 -28.40 13.10
N GLY A 16 13.68 -29.64 12.96
CA GLY A 16 14.02 -30.26 11.68
C GLY A 16 12.82 -30.85 10.94
N ASP A 17 11.74 -31.18 11.66
CA ASP A 17 10.53 -31.76 11.09
C ASP A 17 9.24 -31.31 11.82
N VAL A 18 8.10 -31.75 11.29
CA VAL A 18 6.76 -31.43 11.83
C VAL A 18 6.53 -32.01 13.23
N ARG A 19 7.11 -33.17 13.54
CA ARG A 19 6.91 -33.80 14.86
C ARG A 19 7.63 -33.01 15.95
N GLU A 20 8.87 -32.59 15.70
CA GLU A 20 9.60 -31.71 16.62
C GLU A 20 8.87 -30.37 16.83
N LEU A 21 8.23 -29.84 15.76
CA LEU A 21 7.40 -28.64 15.87
C LEU A 21 6.16 -28.87 16.76
N GLU A 22 5.48 -30.00 16.61
CA GLU A 22 4.34 -30.37 17.47
C GLU A 22 4.75 -30.45 18.94
N GLU A 23 5.90 -31.06 19.23
CA GLU A 23 6.47 -31.15 20.58
C GLU A 23 6.83 -29.77 21.16
N LEU A 24 7.46 -28.89 20.36
CA LEU A 24 7.76 -27.52 20.75
C LEU A 24 6.48 -26.73 21.07
N VAL A 25 5.48 -26.79 20.18
CA VAL A 25 4.20 -26.10 20.36
C VAL A 25 3.49 -26.59 21.63
N ALA A 26 3.46 -27.91 21.87
CA ALA A 26 2.87 -28.48 23.08
C ALA A 26 3.60 -28.00 24.35
N ARG A 27 4.94 -27.93 24.33
CA ARG A 27 5.75 -27.39 25.42
C ARG A 27 5.45 -25.92 25.68
N LEU A 28 5.47 -25.08 24.65
CA LEU A 28 5.21 -23.64 24.76
C LEU A 28 3.81 -23.34 25.33
N ARG A 29 2.79 -24.10 24.90
CA ARG A 29 1.42 -23.97 25.43
C ARG A 29 1.30 -24.44 26.88
N THR A 30 2.11 -25.41 27.30
CA THR A 30 2.14 -25.89 28.70
C THR A 30 2.82 -24.89 29.62
N GLU A 31 3.92 -24.27 29.15
CA GLU A 31 4.65 -23.23 29.90
C GLU A 31 3.82 -21.96 30.07
N ASP A 32 3.12 -21.54 29.02
CA ASP A 32 2.32 -20.33 29.02
C ASP A 32 1.10 -20.47 28.10
N PRO A 33 -0.07 -20.85 28.64
CA PRO A 33 -1.30 -21.03 27.87
C PRO A 33 -1.81 -19.75 27.19
N GLN A 34 -1.36 -18.56 27.63
CA GLN A 34 -1.78 -17.27 27.06
C GLN A 34 -0.82 -16.76 25.99
N ARG A 35 0.33 -17.42 25.80
CA ARG A 35 1.32 -17.05 24.80
C ARG A 35 0.75 -17.22 23.40
N LEU A 36 0.80 -16.17 22.59
CA LEU A 36 0.37 -16.24 21.20
C LEU A 36 1.44 -16.87 20.33
N LEU A 37 1.05 -17.88 19.54
CA LEU A 37 1.91 -18.54 18.57
C LEU A 37 1.56 -18.08 17.16
N ALA A 38 2.58 -17.80 16.36
CA ALA A 38 2.44 -17.22 15.03
C ALA A 38 3.13 -18.05 13.95
N ALA A 39 2.57 -17.97 12.74
CA ALA A 39 3.24 -18.35 11.49
C ALA A 39 3.56 -17.10 10.67
N ASP A 40 4.77 -17.00 10.13
CA ASP A 40 5.19 -15.95 9.18
C ASP A 40 5.33 -16.56 7.77
N LEU A 41 4.43 -16.18 6.88
CA LEU A 41 4.41 -16.61 5.48
C LEU A 41 5.13 -15.58 4.62
N PHE A 42 5.98 -16.03 3.69
CA PHE A 42 6.89 -15.14 2.96
C PHE A 42 7.83 -14.41 3.93
N SER A 43 8.38 -15.15 4.88
CA SER A 43 9.04 -14.60 6.07
C SER A 43 10.31 -13.81 5.76
N GLY A 44 10.94 -14.07 4.60
CA GLY A 44 12.27 -13.57 4.28
C GLY A 44 13.25 -13.87 5.42
N ALA A 45 14.10 -12.89 5.75
CA ALA A 45 15.02 -12.98 6.88
C ALA A 45 14.35 -12.80 8.27
N GLY A 46 13.02 -12.71 8.33
CA GLY A 46 12.26 -12.61 9.57
C GLY A 46 12.26 -11.23 10.23
N GLY A 47 12.28 -10.15 9.44
CA GLY A 47 12.14 -8.79 10.00
C GLY A 47 10.80 -8.59 10.72
N LEU A 48 9.71 -9.11 10.15
CA LEU A 48 8.41 -9.13 10.81
C LEU A 48 8.39 -10.11 11.98
N SER A 49 8.91 -11.33 11.81
CA SER A 49 9.08 -12.30 12.90
C SER A 49 9.76 -11.68 14.14
N LEU A 50 10.88 -10.99 13.95
CA LEU A 50 11.63 -10.37 15.03
C LEU A 50 10.80 -9.32 15.77
N GLY A 51 10.07 -8.49 15.04
CA GLY A 51 9.15 -7.52 15.64
C GLY A 51 8.05 -8.18 16.47
N LEU A 52 7.45 -9.27 15.97
CA LEU A 52 6.43 -10.00 16.71
C LEU A 52 6.99 -10.64 18.00
N GLU A 53 8.20 -11.19 17.96
CA GLU A 53 8.84 -11.74 19.16
C GLU A 53 9.18 -10.65 20.19
N GLN A 54 9.62 -9.48 19.74
CA GLN A 54 9.84 -8.30 20.59
C GLN A 54 8.52 -7.81 21.22
N ALA A 55 7.40 -8.01 20.55
CA ALA A 55 6.07 -7.73 21.08
C ALA A 55 5.53 -8.80 22.05
N GLY A 56 6.27 -9.91 22.26
CA GLY A 56 5.91 -10.98 23.19
C GLY A 56 5.18 -12.17 22.56
N LEU A 57 5.03 -12.23 21.23
CA LEU A 57 4.58 -13.44 20.54
C LEU A 57 5.74 -14.44 20.39
N ARG A 58 5.43 -15.65 19.90
CA ARG A 58 6.45 -16.59 19.40
C ARG A 58 6.14 -17.00 17.98
N VAL A 59 7.11 -16.84 17.10
CA VAL A 59 7.01 -17.33 15.73
C VAL A 59 7.56 -18.74 15.71
N VAL A 60 6.70 -19.72 15.40
CA VAL A 60 7.06 -21.15 15.44
C VAL A 60 7.08 -21.79 14.06
N LEU A 61 6.55 -21.09 13.05
CA LEU A 61 6.55 -21.52 11.66
C LEU A 61 6.92 -20.35 10.76
N GLY A 62 8.01 -20.49 10.02
CA GLY A 62 8.41 -19.56 8.95
C GLY A 62 8.40 -20.27 7.61
N VAL A 63 7.89 -19.62 6.56
CA VAL A 63 7.88 -20.18 5.20
C VAL A 63 8.40 -19.14 4.21
N ASP A 64 9.45 -19.49 3.47
CA ASP A 64 9.97 -18.72 2.34
C ASP A 64 10.60 -19.67 1.31
N HIS A 65 10.97 -19.17 0.13
CA HIS A 65 11.61 -19.97 -0.93
C HIS A 65 13.03 -19.46 -1.27
N ASP A 66 13.51 -18.38 -0.64
CA ASP A 66 14.90 -17.91 -0.75
C ASP A 66 15.75 -18.67 0.29
N PRO A 67 16.67 -19.57 -0.15
CA PRO A 67 17.43 -20.42 0.78
C PRO A 67 18.33 -19.63 1.75
N GLU A 68 18.79 -18.45 1.34
CA GLU A 68 19.61 -17.60 2.22
C GLU A 68 18.75 -16.86 3.25
N ALA A 69 17.51 -16.55 2.89
CA ALA A 69 16.53 -15.98 3.80
C ALA A 69 16.03 -17.02 4.81
N THR A 70 15.72 -18.25 4.37
CA THR A 70 15.30 -19.34 5.26
C THR A 70 16.42 -19.78 6.21
N GLU A 71 17.68 -19.82 5.77
CA GLU A 71 18.82 -20.04 6.67
C GLU A 71 18.93 -18.94 7.72
N THR A 72 18.75 -17.67 7.32
CA THR A 72 18.76 -16.54 8.25
C THR A 72 17.61 -16.61 9.25
N HIS A 73 16.40 -16.92 8.79
CA HIS A 73 15.24 -17.08 9.66
C HIS A 73 15.45 -18.25 10.66
N ARG A 74 15.89 -19.42 10.18
CA ARG A 74 16.17 -20.59 11.02
C ARG A 74 17.21 -20.33 12.10
N HIS A 75 18.18 -19.45 11.84
CA HIS A 75 19.18 -19.07 12.84
C HIS A 75 18.59 -18.24 13.99
N HIS A 76 17.67 -17.32 13.68
CA HIS A 76 17.15 -16.36 14.65
C HIS A 76 15.89 -16.81 15.39
N PHE A 77 15.11 -17.73 14.83
CA PHE A 77 13.82 -18.12 15.38
C PHE A 77 13.73 -19.60 15.72
N ALA A 78 13.02 -19.89 16.80
CA ALA A 78 12.65 -21.25 17.16
C ALA A 78 11.63 -21.84 16.16
N GLY A 79 11.38 -23.14 16.29
CA GLY A 79 10.38 -23.83 15.47
C GLY A 79 10.88 -24.18 14.08
N LEU A 80 9.93 -24.40 13.18
CA LEU A 80 10.18 -24.93 11.84
C LEU A 80 10.29 -23.79 10.83
N THR A 81 11.41 -23.74 10.11
CA THR A 81 11.55 -22.88 8.92
C THR A 81 11.58 -23.74 7.67
N VAL A 82 10.55 -23.58 6.85
CA VAL A 82 10.32 -24.35 5.62
C VAL A 82 10.80 -23.55 4.41
N ASP A 83 11.57 -24.23 3.55
CA ASP A 83 11.98 -23.73 2.23
C ASP A 83 11.02 -24.27 1.16
N ASP A 84 9.87 -23.62 1.00
CA ASP A 84 8.79 -24.03 0.10
C ASP A 84 8.22 -22.86 -0.69
N ASP A 85 7.83 -23.13 -1.94
CA ASP A 85 7.18 -22.16 -2.82
C ASP A 85 5.67 -22.17 -2.65
N LEU A 86 5.13 -21.13 -2.02
CA LEU A 86 3.68 -20.94 -1.83
C LEU A 86 2.93 -20.60 -3.13
N ALA A 87 3.58 -20.59 -4.30
CA ALA A 87 2.90 -20.68 -5.59
C ALA A 87 2.32 -22.09 -5.86
N ASP A 88 2.87 -23.13 -5.21
CA ASP A 88 2.38 -24.50 -5.31
C ASP A 88 1.18 -24.73 -4.38
N GLN A 89 0.06 -25.17 -4.96
CA GLN A 89 -1.17 -25.45 -4.22
C GLN A 89 -1.00 -26.57 -3.19
N SER A 90 -0.19 -27.59 -3.47
CA SER A 90 0.07 -28.68 -2.53
C SER A 90 0.75 -28.17 -1.26
N LYS A 91 1.69 -27.23 -1.41
CA LYS A 91 2.39 -26.56 -0.31
C LYS A 91 1.48 -25.63 0.47
N VAL A 92 0.60 -24.92 -0.22
CA VAL A 92 -0.46 -24.13 0.42
C VAL A 92 -1.34 -25.00 1.33
N ASP A 93 -1.79 -26.17 0.86
CA ASP A 93 -2.65 -27.07 1.63
C ASP A 93 -1.91 -27.70 2.82
N GLU A 94 -0.64 -28.10 2.62
CA GLU A 94 0.24 -28.63 3.68
C GLU A 94 0.42 -27.62 4.82
N ILE A 95 0.84 -26.40 4.50
CA ILE A 95 1.08 -25.33 5.47
C ILE A 95 -0.22 -24.92 6.17
N ALA A 96 -1.34 -24.82 5.44
CA ALA A 96 -2.62 -24.50 6.06
C ALA A 96 -3.09 -25.59 7.03
N GLY A 97 -2.90 -26.86 6.66
CA GLY A 97 -3.18 -28.01 7.52
C GLY A 97 -2.36 -27.96 8.81
N LEU A 98 -1.06 -27.64 8.70
CA LEU A 98 -0.15 -27.51 9.84
C LEU A 98 -0.53 -26.37 10.79
N ILE A 99 -0.82 -25.17 10.25
CA ILE A 99 -1.27 -24.03 11.06
C ILE A 99 -2.55 -24.38 11.83
N ARG A 100 -3.48 -25.10 11.18
CA ARG A 100 -4.73 -25.54 11.79
C ARG A 100 -4.53 -26.61 12.86
N SER A 101 -3.72 -27.63 12.60
CA SER A 101 -3.49 -28.73 13.54
C SER A 101 -2.82 -28.24 14.83
N LEU A 102 -1.84 -27.34 14.68
CA LEU A 102 -1.12 -26.71 15.78
C LEU A 102 -1.92 -25.61 16.48
N ARG A 103 -3.06 -25.20 15.92
CA ARG A 103 -3.90 -24.09 16.43
C ARG A 103 -3.08 -22.82 16.65
N LEU A 104 -2.34 -22.39 15.62
CA LEU A 104 -1.60 -21.14 15.69
C LEU A 104 -2.59 -19.96 15.70
N ASP A 105 -2.32 -18.97 16.55
CA ASP A 105 -3.25 -17.87 16.83
C ASP A 105 -3.18 -16.78 15.76
N VAL A 106 -1.99 -16.58 15.20
CA VAL A 106 -1.66 -15.49 14.29
C VAL A 106 -1.03 -16.03 13.01
N VAL A 107 -1.51 -15.56 11.86
CA VAL A 107 -0.82 -15.71 10.58
C VAL A 107 -0.40 -14.34 10.10
N VAL A 108 0.88 -14.15 9.85
CA VAL A 108 1.42 -12.92 9.25
C VAL A 108 2.05 -13.21 7.90
N GLY A 109 2.23 -12.18 7.08
CA GLY A 109 3.06 -12.34 5.88
C GLY A 109 3.06 -11.15 4.93
N GLY A 110 4.08 -11.12 4.09
CA GLY A 110 4.27 -10.10 3.05
C GLY A 110 4.34 -10.71 1.65
N PRO A 111 3.24 -11.24 1.08
CA PRO A 111 3.28 -11.87 -0.23
C PRO A 111 3.77 -10.87 -1.29
N PRO A 112 4.78 -11.24 -2.10
CA PRO A 112 5.38 -10.29 -3.02
C PRO A 112 4.38 -9.90 -4.11
N CYS A 113 4.22 -8.59 -4.31
CA CYS A 113 3.35 -8.03 -5.33
C CYS A 113 4.17 -7.68 -6.57
N GLN A 114 4.08 -8.48 -7.64
CA GLN A 114 4.63 -8.08 -8.93
C GLN A 114 3.73 -6.99 -9.54
N PRO A 115 4.28 -5.92 -10.14
CA PRO A 115 3.48 -4.93 -10.85
C PRO A 115 2.87 -5.57 -12.09
N PHE A 116 1.61 -6.03 -11.98
CA PHE A 116 0.83 -6.41 -13.15
C PHE A 116 0.54 -5.15 -13.95
N SER A 117 1.13 -5.05 -15.14
CA SER A 117 0.91 -3.89 -16.00
C SER A 117 -0.59 -3.73 -16.32
N ARG A 118 -1.04 -2.47 -16.40
CA ARG A 118 -2.41 -2.01 -16.69
C ARG A 118 -3.07 -2.70 -17.90
N ALA A 119 -2.27 -3.16 -18.87
CA ALA A 119 -2.75 -3.84 -20.08
C ALA A 119 -2.78 -5.38 -19.98
N GLY A 120 -2.12 -5.96 -18.96
CA GLY A 120 -1.96 -7.40 -18.81
C GLY A 120 -3.21 -8.09 -18.27
N ARG A 121 -3.86 -7.55 -17.23
CA ARG A 121 -4.96 -8.25 -16.52
C ARG A 121 -6.22 -8.47 -17.37
N SER A 122 -6.70 -7.45 -18.07
CA SER A 122 -7.87 -7.61 -18.95
C SER A 122 -7.55 -8.47 -20.18
N LYS A 123 -6.32 -8.38 -20.72
CA LYS A 123 -5.88 -9.25 -21.83
C LYS A 123 -5.66 -10.71 -21.39
N ILE A 124 -5.16 -10.96 -20.19
CA ILE A 124 -4.95 -12.31 -19.65
C ILE A 124 -6.29 -12.97 -19.37
N ARG A 125 -7.22 -12.30 -18.67
CA ARG A 125 -8.59 -12.82 -18.43
C ARG A 125 -9.34 -13.11 -19.73
N HIS A 126 -9.28 -12.19 -20.70
CA HIS A 126 -9.87 -12.37 -22.03
C HIS A 126 -9.23 -13.53 -22.82
N ARG A 127 -7.90 -13.67 -22.78
CA ARG A 127 -7.19 -14.77 -23.48
C ARG A 127 -7.45 -16.15 -22.86
N VAL A 128 -7.51 -16.26 -21.54
CA VAL A 128 -7.85 -17.52 -20.86
C VAL A 128 -9.27 -17.96 -21.22
N ARG A 129 -10.23 -17.04 -21.26
CA ARG A 129 -11.62 -17.33 -21.64
C ARG A 129 -11.78 -17.74 -23.11
N LEU A 130 -11.01 -17.14 -24.02
CA LEU A 130 -11.01 -17.50 -25.44
C LEU A 130 -10.22 -18.78 -25.76
N GLY A 131 -9.66 -19.48 -24.75
CA GLY A 131 -8.78 -20.63 -24.96
C GLY A 131 -7.45 -20.27 -25.65
N LEU A 132 -7.09 -18.99 -25.70
CA LEU A 132 -5.86 -18.46 -26.30
C LEU A 132 -4.69 -18.38 -25.30
N ALA A 133 -4.94 -18.81 -24.07
CA ALA A 133 -3.98 -19.01 -22.99
C ALA A 133 -4.48 -20.15 -22.10
N GLU A 134 -3.57 -21.01 -21.63
CA GLU A 134 -3.87 -22.08 -20.68
C GLU A 134 -4.49 -21.48 -19.39
N PRO A 135 -5.56 -22.07 -18.81
CA PRO A 135 -6.07 -21.69 -17.49
C PRO A 135 -5.04 -21.87 -16.37
N HIS A 136 -4.01 -22.68 -16.61
CA HIS A 136 -2.87 -22.91 -15.73
C HIS A 136 -1.65 -22.09 -16.16
N ASP A 137 -1.77 -20.75 -16.17
CA ASP A 137 -0.56 -19.97 -15.94
C ASP A 137 -0.19 -20.20 -14.46
N ARG A 138 0.81 -21.06 -14.21
CA ARG A 138 1.30 -21.47 -12.87
C ARG A 138 1.80 -20.32 -11.98
N ARG A 139 1.58 -19.08 -12.38
CA ARG A 139 1.79 -17.89 -11.57
C ARG A 139 0.49 -17.57 -10.85
N ARG A 140 0.15 -18.38 -9.86
CA ARG A 140 -0.86 -17.96 -8.89
C ARG A 140 -0.38 -16.68 -8.24
N ASP A 141 -1.24 -15.68 -8.19
CA ASP A 141 -0.93 -14.46 -7.45
C ASP A 141 -0.71 -14.86 -5.97
N LEU A 142 0.48 -14.59 -5.42
CA LEU A 142 0.86 -15.10 -4.08
C LEU A 142 -0.02 -14.55 -2.94
N TRP A 143 -0.71 -13.42 -3.17
CA TRP A 143 -1.74 -12.93 -2.24
C TRP A 143 -2.98 -13.85 -2.18
N GLU A 144 -3.31 -14.56 -3.27
CA GLU A 144 -4.36 -15.57 -3.27
C GLU A 144 -3.96 -16.81 -2.49
N SER A 145 -2.69 -17.24 -2.60
CA SER A 145 -2.15 -18.32 -1.77
C SER A 145 -2.22 -17.97 -0.29
N PHE A 146 -1.85 -16.74 0.08
CA PHE A 146 -1.99 -16.26 1.45
C PHE A 146 -3.45 -16.35 1.95
N LEU A 147 -4.42 -15.87 1.16
CA LEU A 147 -5.84 -15.97 1.51
C LEU A 147 -6.36 -17.41 1.55
N ALA A 148 -5.85 -18.28 0.68
CA ALA A 148 -6.19 -19.70 0.69
C ALA A 148 -5.73 -20.39 1.99
N ILE A 149 -4.52 -20.08 2.45
CA ILE A 149 -4.02 -20.55 3.75
C ILE A 149 -4.91 -20.03 4.87
N VAL A 150 -5.20 -18.72 4.91
CA VAL A 150 -6.09 -18.12 5.93
C VAL A 150 -7.48 -18.77 5.95
N ARG A 151 -8.06 -19.02 4.78
CA ARG A 151 -9.38 -19.67 4.64
C ARG A 151 -9.38 -21.08 5.24
N GLN A 152 -8.35 -21.86 4.97
CA GLN A 152 -8.26 -23.25 5.42
C GLN A 152 -7.83 -23.37 6.89
N ALA A 153 -6.89 -22.53 7.33
CA ALA A 153 -6.34 -22.55 8.67
C ALA A 153 -7.25 -21.88 9.71
N GLY A 154 -7.94 -20.80 9.33
CA GLY A 154 -8.87 -20.07 10.18
C GLY A 154 -8.26 -19.48 11.47
N PRO A 155 -7.11 -18.78 11.41
CA PRO A 155 -6.45 -18.22 12.59
C PRO A 155 -7.32 -17.20 13.36
N GLY A 156 -6.94 -16.89 14.60
CA GLY A 156 -7.60 -15.83 15.37
C GLY A 156 -7.32 -14.42 14.81
N CYS A 157 -6.14 -14.25 14.20
CA CYS A 157 -5.72 -13.01 13.60
C CYS A 157 -4.87 -13.21 12.34
N VAL A 158 -4.97 -12.26 11.43
CA VAL A 158 -4.17 -12.15 10.21
C VAL A 158 -3.54 -10.76 10.14
N LEU A 159 -2.24 -10.68 9.82
CA LEU A 159 -1.56 -9.42 9.51
C LEU A 159 -0.84 -9.55 8.16
N MET A 160 -1.29 -8.79 7.17
CA MET A 160 -0.67 -8.75 5.85
C MET A 160 0.05 -7.41 5.65
N GLU A 161 1.33 -7.47 5.30
CA GLU A 161 2.13 -6.31 4.91
C GLU A 161 2.32 -6.27 3.39
N ASN A 162 2.32 -5.07 2.81
CA ASN A 162 2.73 -4.90 1.42
C ASN A 162 3.18 -3.47 1.08
N VAL A 163 3.63 -3.28 -0.16
CA VAL A 163 3.86 -1.95 -0.73
C VAL A 163 2.55 -1.20 -0.98
N PRO A 164 2.54 0.15 -0.91
CA PRO A 164 1.35 0.96 -1.20
C PRO A 164 0.73 0.66 -2.57
N ASP A 165 1.56 0.36 -3.58
CA ASP A 165 1.11 0.10 -4.95
C ASP A 165 0.13 -1.09 -5.06
N MET A 166 0.18 -2.05 -4.12
CA MET A 166 -0.78 -3.17 -4.08
C MET A 166 -2.22 -2.68 -3.88
N ALA A 167 -2.42 -1.57 -3.17
CA ALA A 167 -3.75 -1.00 -2.93
C ALA A 167 -4.07 0.21 -3.79
N LEU A 168 -3.08 0.90 -4.37
CA LEU A 168 -3.29 2.20 -4.99
C LEU A 168 -3.41 2.15 -6.51
N ASP A 169 -3.56 0.97 -7.11
CA ASP A 169 -3.91 0.83 -8.52
C ASP A 169 -5.30 1.45 -8.81
N ARG A 170 -5.58 1.71 -10.10
CA ARG A 170 -6.77 2.49 -10.53
C ARG A 170 -8.09 1.90 -10.02
N GLU A 171 -8.20 0.58 -9.95
CA GLU A 171 -9.40 -0.15 -9.54
C GLU A 171 -9.36 -0.62 -8.08
N MET A 172 -8.17 -0.60 -7.46
CA MET A 172 -7.93 -1.11 -6.11
C MET A 172 -8.38 -2.58 -5.95
N PHE A 173 -8.31 -3.35 -7.04
CA PHE A 173 -8.95 -4.66 -7.14
C PHE A 173 -8.40 -5.66 -6.12
N ILE A 174 -7.07 -5.72 -5.98
CA ILE A 174 -6.40 -6.65 -5.06
C ILE A 174 -6.81 -6.31 -3.62
N PHE A 175 -6.69 -5.04 -3.24
CA PHE A 175 -7.06 -4.57 -1.90
C PHE A 175 -8.53 -4.85 -1.58
N ARG A 176 -9.45 -4.48 -2.47
CA ARG A 176 -10.89 -4.70 -2.30
C ARG A 176 -11.21 -6.18 -2.18
N THR A 177 -10.57 -7.04 -2.97
CA THR A 177 -10.76 -8.50 -2.93
C THR A 177 -10.24 -9.11 -1.63
N ILE A 178 -9.07 -8.68 -1.14
CA ILE A 178 -8.52 -9.12 0.15
C ILE A 178 -9.48 -8.75 1.28
N VAL A 179 -9.90 -7.49 1.37
CA VAL A 179 -10.82 -7.01 2.42
C VAL A 179 -12.14 -7.77 2.36
N HIS A 180 -12.73 -7.89 1.16
CA HIS A 180 -13.98 -8.61 0.95
C HIS A 180 -13.86 -10.08 1.40
N THR A 181 -12.83 -10.80 0.94
CA THR A 181 -12.62 -12.20 1.29
C THR A 181 -12.46 -12.40 2.79
N LEU A 182 -11.68 -11.53 3.46
CA LEU A 182 -11.49 -11.62 4.90
C LEU A 182 -12.79 -11.34 5.67
N GLU A 183 -13.59 -10.36 5.22
CA GLU A 183 -14.91 -10.09 5.83
C GLU A 183 -15.90 -11.25 5.63
N GLU A 184 -15.92 -11.90 4.45
CA GLU A 184 -16.72 -13.12 4.21
C GLU A 184 -16.30 -14.28 5.12
N LEU A 185 -15.02 -14.39 5.45
CA LEU A 185 -14.49 -15.39 6.39
C LEU A 185 -14.77 -15.05 7.87
N GLY A 186 -15.51 -13.96 8.14
CA GLY A 186 -15.92 -13.56 9.48
C GLY A 186 -14.87 -12.75 10.25
N TYR A 187 -13.93 -12.10 9.56
CA TYR A 187 -12.98 -11.19 10.19
C TYR A 187 -13.48 -9.74 10.14
N THR A 188 -13.16 -8.97 11.17
CA THR A 188 -13.18 -7.51 11.07
C THR A 188 -11.84 -7.05 10.51
N VAL A 189 -11.87 -6.19 9.48
CA VAL A 189 -10.66 -5.79 8.76
C VAL A 189 -10.36 -4.31 8.98
N GLU A 190 -9.11 -4.01 9.27
CA GLU A 190 -8.53 -2.66 9.34
C GLU A 190 -7.40 -2.55 8.33
N ALA A 191 -7.29 -1.42 7.65
CA ALA A 191 -6.20 -1.19 6.71
C ALA A 191 -5.75 0.27 6.71
N ARG A 192 -4.44 0.50 6.57
CA ARG A 192 -3.84 1.84 6.53
C ARG A 192 -2.52 1.83 5.77
N LEU A 193 -2.18 2.96 5.15
CA LEU A 193 -0.80 3.25 4.73
C LEU A 193 -0.02 3.81 5.91
N VAL A 194 0.93 3.03 6.39
CA VAL A 194 1.76 3.32 7.55
C VAL A 194 3.07 3.95 7.11
N GLU A 195 3.35 5.14 7.62
CA GLU A 195 4.66 5.79 7.49
C GLU A 195 5.57 5.30 8.63
N THR A 196 6.58 4.51 8.28
CA THR A 196 7.45 3.84 9.26
C THR A 196 8.20 4.80 10.17
N SER A 197 8.51 6.02 9.72
CA SER A 197 9.20 7.03 10.53
C SER A 197 8.41 7.49 11.76
N ARG A 198 7.08 7.32 11.77
CA ARG A 198 6.23 7.57 12.95
C ARG A 198 6.44 6.54 14.07
N TYR A 199 7.07 5.42 13.74
CA TYR A 199 7.35 4.29 14.62
C TYR A 199 8.85 4.13 14.91
N GLY A 200 9.61 5.22 14.81
CA GLY A 200 11.03 5.25 15.16
C GLY A 200 11.96 4.53 14.18
N VAL A 201 11.49 4.27 12.95
CA VAL A 201 12.32 3.77 11.84
C VAL A 201 12.99 4.97 11.15
N PRO A 202 14.32 4.99 10.98
CA PRO A 202 15.04 6.14 10.39
C PRO A 202 14.95 6.17 8.86
N GLN A 203 13.77 5.95 8.30
CA GLN A 203 13.50 5.91 6.86
C GLN A 203 12.19 6.62 6.53
N SER A 204 12.15 7.27 5.37
CA SER A 204 10.88 7.60 4.71
C SER A 204 10.45 6.36 3.91
N ARG A 205 9.58 5.54 4.51
CA ARG A 205 9.12 4.26 3.96
C ARG A 205 7.66 4.07 4.34
N GLN A 206 6.81 3.99 3.33
CA GLN A 206 5.38 3.70 3.49
C GLN A 206 5.10 2.22 3.23
N ARG A 207 4.16 1.66 4.00
CA ARG A 207 3.66 0.30 3.86
C ARG A 207 2.16 0.22 4.00
N LEU A 208 1.53 -0.56 3.14
CA LEU A 208 0.15 -0.99 3.35
C LEU A 208 0.16 -2.10 4.40
N VAL A 209 -0.62 -1.89 5.46
CA VAL A 209 -0.86 -2.91 6.48
C VAL A 209 -2.34 -3.22 6.48
N ILE A 210 -2.69 -4.50 6.37
CA ILE A 210 -4.04 -5.03 6.50
C ILE A 210 -4.06 -5.95 7.72
N ALA A 211 -4.81 -5.59 8.74
CA ALA A 211 -4.98 -6.38 9.95
C ALA A 211 -6.41 -6.90 10.02
N ALA A 212 -6.59 -8.20 10.22
CA ALA A 212 -7.88 -8.84 10.30
C ALA A 212 -8.00 -9.66 11.57
N MET A 213 -9.03 -9.39 12.37
CA MET A 213 -9.29 -10.06 13.65
C MET A 213 -10.57 -10.88 13.54
N ARG A 214 -10.59 -12.10 14.06
CA ARG A 214 -11.84 -12.89 14.11
C ARG A 214 -12.89 -12.10 14.90
N ALA A 215 -14.08 -11.90 14.32
CA ALA A 215 -15.15 -11.18 15.00
C ALA A 215 -15.49 -11.85 16.36
N PRO A 216 -15.81 -11.07 17.42
CA PRO A 216 -16.04 -9.62 17.43
C PRO A 216 -14.79 -8.78 17.77
N MET A 217 -13.58 -9.35 17.68
CA MET A 217 -12.36 -8.58 17.93
C MET A 217 -12.11 -7.61 16.77
N ARG A 218 -11.39 -6.52 17.05
CA ARG A 218 -11.05 -5.49 16.06
C ARG A 218 -9.67 -4.93 16.32
N PHE A 219 -8.89 -4.81 15.25
CA PHE A 219 -7.53 -4.29 15.35
C PHE A 219 -7.55 -2.82 15.77
N ARG A 220 -6.71 -2.48 16.75
CA ARG A 220 -6.50 -1.10 17.20
C ARG A 220 -5.11 -0.67 16.81
N TRP A 221 -5.03 0.31 15.92
CA TRP A 221 -3.75 0.87 15.45
C TRP A 221 -2.89 1.33 16.64
N PRO A 222 -1.57 1.07 16.61
CA PRO A 222 -0.66 1.66 17.57
C PRO A 222 -0.57 3.17 17.37
N ASP A 223 -0.41 3.90 18.48
CA ASP A 223 -0.20 5.34 18.46
C ASP A 223 1.16 5.68 17.83
N ASP A 224 1.25 6.85 17.21
CA ASP A 224 2.51 7.38 16.71
C ASP A 224 3.48 7.59 17.89
N THR A 225 4.73 7.17 17.76
CA THR A 225 5.71 7.31 18.84
C THR A 225 6.16 8.76 19.07
N GLY A 226 5.92 9.63 18.08
CA GLY A 226 6.40 11.02 18.05
C GLY A 226 7.93 11.17 17.98
N ARG A 227 8.70 10.06 17.93
CA ARG A 227 10.16 10.05 17.95
C ARG A 227 10.71 10.01 16.53
N ARG A 228 11.33 11.11 16.09
CA ARG A 228 12.10 11.15 14.84
C ARG A 228 13.51 10.62 15.09
N VAL A 229 13.90 9.57 14.36
CA VAL A 229 15.27 9.02 14.37
C VAL A 229 15.92 9.38 13.03
N THR A 230 17.03 10.10 13.07
CA THR A 230 17.75 10.48 11.84
C THR A 230 18.73 9.37 11.39
N VAL A 231 19.26 9.49 10.17
CA VAL A 231 20.33 8.61 9.68
C VAL A 231 21.49 8.59 10.67
N TRP A 232 21.97 9.75 11.12
CA TRP A 232 23.10 9.82 12.03
C TRP A 232 22.79 9.25 13.42
N ASN A 233 21.55 9.41 13.91
CA ASN A 233 21.13 8.74 15.14
C ASN A 233 21.20 7.22 15.03
N ALA A 234 21.08 6.65 13.82
CA ALA A 234 21.12 5.22 13.59
C ALA A 234 22.55 4.68 13.36
N ILE A 235 23.40 5.40 12.63
CA ILE A 235 24.68 4.85 12.15
C ILE A 235 25.94 5.56 12.66
N GLY A 236 25.82 6.70 13.34
CA GLY A 236 26.98 7.56 13.66
C GLY A 236 28.03 7.00 14.64
N ASP A 237 27.76 5.87 15.29
CA ASP A 237 28.66 5.12 16.17
C ASP A 237 29.34 3.92 15.48
N LEU A 238 29.03 3.66 14.21
CA LEU A 238 29.72 2.65 13.42
C LEU A 238 31.10 3.19 12.97
N PRO A 239 32.13 2.33 12.86
CA PRO A 239 33.47 2.77 12.47
C PRO A 239 33.49 3.25 11.01
N GLU A 240 34.37 4.21 10.74
CA GLU A 240 34.62 4.64 9.36
C GLU A 240 35.34 3.54 8.58
N VAL A 241 34.96 3.37 7.31
CA VAL A 241 35.53 2.35 6.43
C VAL A 241 35.59 2.85 5.00
N ASP A 242 36.58 2.39 4.25
CA ASP A 242 36.72 2.75 2.83
C ASP A 242 35.73 2.01 1.92
N GLY A 243 35.54 2.53 0.71
CA GLY A 243 34.80 1.85 -0.35
C GLY A 243 35.42 0.48 -0.66
N GLY A 244 34.63 -0.58 -0.47
CA GLY A 244 35.06 -1.97 -0.68
C GLY A 244 35.68 -2.64 0.54
N TRP A 245 35.68 -1.97 1.69
CA TRP A 245 36.24 -2.50 2.92
C TRP A 245 35.58 -3.82 3.35
N ARG A 246 36.41 -4.70 3.93
CA ARG A 246 36.04 -5.99 4.51
C ARG A 246 36.86 -6.23 5.78
N PRO A 247 36.27 -6.81 6.84
CA PRO A 247 37.02 -7.18 8.02
C PRO A 247 37.97 -8.35 7.72
N ALA A 248 39.09 -8.41 8.45
CA ALA A 248 39.92 -9.62 8.50
C ALA A 248 39.12 -10.78 9.12
N GLY A 249 39.36 -12.02 8.68
CA GLY A 249 38.62 -13.20 9.15
C GLY A 249 37.37 -13.57 8.33
N GLY A 250 37.12 -12.88 7.21
CA GLY A 250 36.08 -13.27 6.26
C GLY A 250 34.67 -13.20 6.87
N ALA A 251 33.93 -14.31 6.88
CA ALA A 251 32.54 -14.35 7.38
C ALA A 251 32.44 -14.15 8.89
N ALA A 252 33.49 -14.52 9.63
CA ALA A 252 33.60 -14.33 11.08
C ALA A 252 34.27 -12.99 11.44
N GLY A 253 34.70 -12.22 10.45
CA GLY A 253 35.37 -10.95 10.66
C GLY A 253 34.46 -9.87 11.23
N TRP A 254 35.04 -8.99 12.04
CA TRP A 254 34.37 -7.87 12.70
C TRP A 254 35.27 -6.64 12.76
N SER A 255 34.69 -5.48 13.07
CA SER A 255 35.40 -4.25 13.44
C SER A 255 34.98 -3.75 14.82
N GLU A 256 35.74 -2.83 15.40
CA GLU A 256 35.36 -2.22 16.68
C GLU A 256 34.36 -1.09 16.47
N TYR A 257 33.40 -0.95 17.38
CA TYR A 257 32.55 0.23 17.41
C TYR A 257 33.37 1.50 17.67
N SER A 258 32.93 2.63 17.11
CA SER A 258 33.53 3.93 17.39
C SER A 258 33.33 4.29 18.87
N PRO A 259 34.36 4.82 19.57
CA PRO A 259 34.27 5.20 20.98
C PRO A 259 33.57 6.56 21.15
N VAL A 260 32.35 6.68 20.63
CA VAL A 260 31.54 7.91 20.64
C VAL A 260 30.34 7.77 21.57
N HIS A 261 29.80 8.91 21.99
CA HIS A 261 28.56 8.92 22.76
C HIS A 261 27.40 8.34 21.94
N GLN A 262 26.75 7.31 22.49
CA GLN A 262 25.65 6.62 21.81
C GLN A 262 24.32 7.35 21.98
N THR A 263 23.56 7.43 20.90
CA THR A 263 22.15 7.82 20.95
C THR A 263 21.33 6.72 21.63
N THR A 264 20.09 7.04 22.02
CA THR A 264 19.16 6.03 22.53
C THR A 264 18.93 4.93 21.51
N PHE A 265 18.75 5.27 20.23
CA PHE A 265 18.57 4.28 19.16
C PHE A 265 19.73 3.30 19.08
N GLN A 266 20.98 3.79 19.14
CA GLN A 266 22.17 2.95 19.05
C GLN A 266 22.30 2.00 20.24
N ARG A 267 21.96 2.47 21.46
CA ARG A 267 21.88 1.60 22.64
C ARG A 267 20.82 0.51 22.47
N ASP A 268 19.64 0.87 21.96
CA ASP A 268 18.56 -0.08 21.73
C ASP A 268 19.01 -1.18 20.75
N MET A 269 19.64 -0.81 19.61
CA MET A 269 20.13 -1.78 18.62
C MET A 269 21.19 -2.74 19.18
N ARG A 270 21.93 -2.33 20.21
CA ARG A 270 22.98 -3.14 20.85
C ARG A 270 22.50 -3.99 22.03
N THR A 271 21.27 -3.81 22.52
CA THR A 271 20.80 -4.41 23.79
C THR A 271 20.89 -5.95 23.81
N GLY A 272 20.70 -6.61 22.66
CA GLY A 272 20.79 -8.07 22.54
C GLY A 272 22.17 -8.61 22.13
N VAL A 273 23.20 -7.76 21.99
CA VAL A 273 24.55 -8.22 21.63
C VAL A 273 25.17 -8.94 22.84
N PRO A 274 25.72 -10.17 22.69
CA PRO A 274 26.37 -10.88 23.78
C PRO A 274 27.49 -10.06 24.42
N ALA A 275 27.64 -10.13 25.74
CA ALA A 275 28.64 -9.33 26.46
C ALA A 275 30.08 -9.52 25.94
N ALA A 276 30.43 -10.75 25.53
CA ALA A 276 31.73 -11.09 24.93
C ALA A 276 31.97 -10.42 23.55
N GLU A 277 30.91 -9.90 22.93
CA GLU A 277 30.90 -9.29 21.60
C GLU A 277 30.46 -7.83 21.64
N ALA A 278 30.27 -7.23 22.82
CA ALA A 278 29.73 -5.87 22.97
C ALA A 278 30.53 -4.77 22.24
N GLY A 279 31.82 -5.02 21.99
CA GLY A 279 32.71 -4.15 21.22
C GLY A 279 32.75 -4.42 19.71
N ARG A 280 32.10 -5.47 19.22
CA ARG A 280 32.26 -6.00 17.86
C ARG A 280 31.11 -5.61 16.95
N VAL A 281 31.45 -5.13 15.76
CA VAL A 281 30.53 -4.84 14.65
C VAL A 281 30.71 -5.90 13.59
N TYR A 282 29.66 -6.70 13.40
CA TYR A 282 29.60 -7.66 12.31
C TYR A 282 28.90 -7.08 11.09
N ASP A 283 29.23 -7.63 9.91
CA ASP A 283 28.63 -7.28 8.62
C ASP A 283 28.80 -5.81 8.23
N HIS A 284 29.83 -5.11 8.73
CA HIS A 284 30.11 -3.72 8.33
C HIS A 284 30.83 -3.63 6.97
N ILE A 285 30.32 -4.37 5.98
CA ILE A 285 30.94 -4.55 4.66
C ILE A 285 30.26 -3.65 3.63
N THR A 286 31.04 -2.98 2.79
CA THR A 286 30.53 -2.13 1.69
C THR A 286 31.10 -2.53 0.33
N ARG A 287 30.57 -1.93 -0.74
CA ARG A 287 30.98 -2.14 -2.13
C ARG A 287 32.22 -1.31 -2.45
N PRO A 288 33.13 -1.83 -3.29
CA PRO A 288 34.16 -1.00 -3.90
C PRO A 288 33.49 0.13 -4.68
N VAL A 289 34.04 1.33 -4.53
CA VAL A 289 33.63 2.51 -5.29
C VAL A 289 34.57 2.64 -6.47
N ARG A 290 34.03 2.89 -7.66
CA ARG A 290 34.88 3.08 -8.84
C ARG A 290 35.53 4.47 -8.79
N PRO A 291 36.73 4.66 -9.38
CA PRO A 291 37.41 5.95 -9.32
C PRO A 291 36.63 7.12 -9.95
N ASP A 292 35.81 6.85 -10.97
CA ASP A 292 34.89 7.82 -11.59
C ASP A 292 33.71 8.15 -10.65
N ASP A 293 33.07 7.12 -10.08
CA ASP A 293 31.99 7.30 -9.10
C ASP A 293 32.47 8.04 -7.84
N LEU A 294 33.71 7.80 -7.40
CA LEU A 294 34.31 8.43 -6.23
C LEU A 294 34.42 9.95 -6.41
N GLN A 295 34.88 10.40 -7.59
CA GLN A 295 34.94 11.84 -7.91
C GLN A 295 33.56 12.48 -7.85
N ALA A 296 32.54 11.81 -8.39
CA ALA A 296 31.18 12.30 -8.28
C ALA A 296 30.74 12.39 -6.81
N PHE A 297 30.98 11.34 -6.01
CA PHE A 297 30.56 11.32 -4.60
C PHE A 297 31.22 12.44 -3.79
N GLU A 298 32.51 12.73 -4.01
CA GLU A 298 33.25 13.79 -3.32
C GLU A 298 32.71 15.20 -3.59
N LEU A 299 32.06 15.40 -4.75
CA LEU A 299 31.41 16.66 -5.11
C LEU A 299 29.99 16.81 -4.56
N MET A 300 29.41 15.74 -4.01
CA MET A 300 28.02 15.73 -3.56
C MET A 300 27.89 16.02 -2.07
N ASP A 301 26.87 16.83 -1.73
CA ASP A 301 26.27 16.91 -0.41
C ASP A 301 24.85 16.28 -0.40
N GLU A 302 24.13 16.41 0.71
CA GLU A 302 22.76 15.87 0.85
C GLU A 302 21.72 16.53 -0.08
N ARG A 303 22.04 17.68 -0.68
CA ARG A 303 21.15 18.48 -1.54
C ARG A 303 21.47 18.34 -3.01
N THR A 304 22.72 18.03 -3.36
CA THR A 304 23.17 17.82 -4.74
C THR A 304 22.32 16.76 -5.46
N LEU A 305 21.74 17.14 -6.60
CA LEU A 305 21.09 16.22 -7.53
C LEU A 305 22.12 15.67 -8.52
N TYR A 306 21.79 14.58 -9.20
CA TYR A 306 22.72 13.99 -10.16
C TYR A 306 22.88 14.91 -11.40
N SER A 307 21.85 15.64 -11.80
CA SER A 307 21.95 16.66 -12.87
C SER A 307 22.85 17.84 -12.53
N ASP A 308 23.06 18.15 -11.24
CA ASP A 308 23.92 19.24 -10.79
C ASP A 308 25.41 18.93 -10.97
N LEU A 309 25.77 17.66 -11.22
CA LEU A 309 27.16 17.25 -11.36
C LEU A 309 27.78 17.74 -12.68
N PRO A 310 29.10 17.96 -12.73
CA PRO A 310 29.80 18.21 -13.99
C PRO A 310 29.67 17.03 -14.98
N ASP A 311 29.51 17.32 -16.28
CA ASP A 311 29.31 16.28 -17.31
C ASP A 311 30.45 15.26 -17.39
N ASN A 312 31.67 15.65 -17.04
CA ASN A 312 32.84 14.76 -17.05
C ASN A 312 32.82 13.70 -15.94
N VAL A 313 31.98 13.84 -14.92
CA VAL A 313 31.78 12.84 -13.86
C VAL A 313 30.42 12.14 -13.95
N LYS A 314 29.57 12.56 -14.89
CA LYS A 314 28.29 11.91 -15.19
C LYS A 314 28.50 10.71 -16.11
N ARG A 315 27.98 9.56 -15.70
CA ARG A 315 27.96 8.30 -16.48
C ARG A 315 26.58 7.98 -17.07
N TYR A 316 25.55 8.30 -16.31
CA TYR A 316 24.15 8.11 -16.66
C TYR A 316 23.57 9.39 -17.25
N ARG A 317 22.52 9.22 -18.03
CA ARG A 317 21.68 10.29 -18.55
C ARG A 317 20.93 10.98 -17.41
N ASP A 318 21.20 12.26 -17.20
CA ASP A 318 20.58 13.08 -16.17
C ASP A 318 19.13 13.46 -16.50
N ASP A 319 18.76 13.51 -17.77
CA ASP A 319 17.38 13.74 -18.22
C ASP A 319 16.41 12.59 -17.85
N ILE A 320 16.94 11.40 -17.54
CA ILE A 320 16.17 10.23 -17.14
C ILE A 320 16.44 9.84 -15.67
N PHE A 321 17.67 10.02 -15.19
CA PHE A 321 18.14 9.52 -13.89
C PHE A 321 18.70 10.64 -13.00
N ASP A 322 17.95 11.73 -12.84
CA ASP A 322 18.33 12.88 -12.02
C ASP A 322 18.54 12.55 -10.52
N ASP A 323 18.05 11.40 -10.06
CA ASP A 323 18.24 10.92 -8.70
C ASP A 323 19.12 9.67 -8.62
N LYS A 324 19.92 9.38 -9.66
CA LYS A 324 20.75 8.16 -9.71
C LYS A 324 21.69 8.04 -8.52
N TYR A 325 22.31 9.16 -8.13
CA TYR A 325 23.19 9.26 -6.97
C TYR A 325 22.50 10.06 -5.88
N LYS A 326 22.58 9.58 -4.63
CA LYS A 326 22.06 10.31 -3.48
C LYS A 326 22.93 10.10 -2.25
N ARG A 327 23.58 11.18 -1.81
CA ARG A 327 24.17 11.29 -0.47
C ARG A 327 23.07 11.55 0.54
N LEU A 328 23.05 10.72 1.59
CA LEU A 328 22.07 10.82 2.66
C LEU A 328 22.42 11.99 3.59
N GLY A 329 21.39 12.70 4.08
CA GLY A 329 21.57 13.74 5.09
C GLY A 329 21.66 13.17 6.49
N GLU A 330 22.58 13.69 7.31
CA GLU A 330 22.81 13.22 8.69
C GLU A 330 21.59 13.42 9.59
N ASN A 331 20.95 14.57 9.44
CA ASN A 331 19.83 15.03 10.26
C ASN A 331 18.45 14.73 9.62
N ASP A 332 18.46 13.95 8.55
CA ASP A 332 17.27 13.53 7.81
C ASP A 332 16.98 12.05 7.95
N LEU A 333 15.85 11.64 7.38
CA LEU A 333 15.50 10.23 7.24
C LEU A 333 16.24 9.64 6.04
N SER A 334 16.61 8.37 6.11
CA SER A 334 17.08 7.65 4.93
C SER A 334 15.97 7.54 3.89
N ARG A 335 16.35 7.40 2.61
CA ARG A 335 15.45 6.83 1.61
C ARG A 335 15.03 5.41 2.02
N THR A 336 13.90 4.94 1.51
CA THR A 336 13.46 3.54 1.66
C THR A 336 14.58 2.61 1.22
N ILE A 337 15.10 1.76 2.11
CA ILE A 337 16.05 0.71 1.77
C ILE A 337 15.32 -0.36 0.94
N THR A 338 15.60 -0.41 -0.35
CA THR A 338 15.03 -1.39 -1.28
C THR A 338 15.96 -2.56 -1.50
N ALA A 339 15.43 -3.74 -1.87
CA ALA A 339 16.25 -4.89 -2.23
C ALA A 339 17.19 -4.63 -3.42
N HIS A 340 16.91 -3.59 -4.23
CA HIS A 340 17.80 -3.15 -5.30
C HIS A 340 19.16 -2.66 -4.79
N ILE A 341 19.31 -2.34 -3.50
CA ILE A 341 20.63 -2.07 -2.87
C ILE A 341 21.61 -3.25 -3.05
N ALA A 342 21.09 -4.46 -3.29
CA ALA A 342 21.86 -5.65 -3.67
C ALA A 342 22.47 -5.58 -5.09
N LYS A 343 22.01 -4.67 -5.96
CA LYS A 343 22.54 -4.44 -7.31
C LYS A 343 23.49 -3.25 -7.32
N ASP A 344 23.00 -2.06 -6.99
CA ASP A 344 23.81 -0.84 -6.80
C ASP A 344 23.37 -0.11 -5.52
N GLY A 345 24.31 0.61 -4.89
CA GLY A 345 24.06 1.30 -3.61
C GLY A 345 23.95 2.81 -3.75
N TYR A 346 23.83 3.31 -4.99
CA TYR A 346 24.07 4.72 -5.31
C TYR A 346 22.98 5.67 -4.79
N TRP A 347 21.79 5.14 -4.48
CA TRP A 347 20.74 5.88 -3.76
C TRP A 347 21.03 6.06 -2.25
N TYR A 348 22.10 5.44 -1.76
CA TYR A 348 22.44 5.34 -0.35
C TYR A 348 23.94 5.59 -0.16
N ILE A 349 24.42 6.77 -0.58
CA ILE A 349 25.79 7.22 -0.30
C ILE A 349 25.83 7.70 1.16
N HIS A 350 26.82 7.21 1.91
CA HIS A 350 27.00 7.51 3.33
C HIS A 350 27.11 9.03 3.56
N PRO A 351 26.55 9.61 4.65
CA PRO A 351 26.54 11.06 4.83
C PRO A 351 27.94 11.71 4.81
N ARG A 352 28.92 11.10 5.47
CA ARG A 352 30.29 11.65 5.62
C ARG A 352 31.37 11.00 4.77
N GLN A 353 31.11 9.83 4.20
CA GLN A 353 32.13 9.02 3.55
C GLN A 353 31.75 8.87 2.07
N SER A 354 32.71 8.94 1.16
CA SER A 354 32.47 8.81 -0.28
C SER A 354 32.33 7.35 -0.70
N ARG A 355 31.37 6.66 -0.10
CA ARG A 355 31.02 5.26 -0.34
C ARG A 355 29.53 5.02 -0.13
N THR A 356 29.02 3.91 -0.65
CA THR A 356 27.67 3.45 -0.33
C THR A 356 27.61 2.88 1.08
N LEU A 357 26.38 2.77 1.62
CA LEU A 357 26.16 2.16 2.93
C LEU A 357 26.73 0.73 3.02
N THR A 358 27.15 0.35 4.23
CA THR A 358 27.47 -1.04 4.57
C THR A 358 26.21 -1.87 4.82
N ILE A 359 26.34 -3.19 4.91
CA ILE A 359 25.23 -4.08 5.29
C ILE A 359 24.73 -3.72 6.69
N ARG A 360 25.61 -3.53 7.68
CA ARG A 360 25.23 -3.12 9.05
C ARG A 360 24.51 -1.78 9.10
N GLU A 361 24.97 -0.78 8.34
CA GLU A 361 24.30 0.51 8.23
C GLU A 361 22.88 0.36 7.65
N ALA A 362 22.74 -0.40 6.55
CA ALA A 362 21.43 -0.69 5.97
C ALA A 362 20.51 -1.46 6.93
N ALA A 363 21.05 -2.45 7.66
CA ALA A 363 20.33 -3.24 8.65
C ALA A 363 19.79 -2.36 9.78
N ARG A 364 20.62 -1.46 10.33
CA ARG A 364 20.18 -0.50 11.36
C ARG A 364 19.17 0.51 10.85
N LEU A 365 19.30 0.97 9.61
CA LEU A 365 18.28 1.84 9.03
C LEU A 365 16.94 1.10 8.87
N GLN A 366 16.98 -0.21 8.61
CA GLN A 366 15.83 -1.12 8.70
C GLN A 366 15.49 -1.56 10.12
N THR A 367 16.16 -1.07 11.14
CA THR A 367 15.92 -1.36 12.57
C THR A 367 16.15 -2.80 12.99
N PHE A 368 17.00 -3.54 12.26
CA PHE A 368 17.56 -4.79 12.75
C PHE A 368 18.57 -4.51 13.88
N PRO A 369 18.43 -5.16 15.03
CA PRO A 369 19.43 -5.14 16.09
C PRO A 369 20.79 -5.66 15.62
N ASP A 370 21.84 -5.28 16.33
CA ASP A 370 23.23 -5.54 15.94
C ASP A 370 23.64 -7.02 16.09
N HIS A 371 22.92 -7.79 16.93
CA HIS A 371 23.12 -9.24 17.04
C HIS A 371 22.57 -10.02 15.83
N VAL A 372 21.70 -9.40 15.01
CA VAL A 372 21.16 -10.04 13.82
C VAL A 372 22.24 -10.14 12.75
N ARG A 373 22.51 -11.36 12.31
CA ARG A 373 23.39 -11.72 11.18
C ARG A 373 22.55 -12.22 10.00
N PHE A 374 23.10 -12.17 8.78
CA PHE A 374 22.41 -12.59 7.56
C PHE A 374 23.24 -13.65 6.83
N ALA A 375 22.62 -14.78 6.49
CA ALA A 375 23.25 -15.85 5.73
C ALA A 375 23.46 -15.47 4.26
N GLY A 376 24.44 -16.10 3.64
CA GLY A 376 24.76 -15.92 2.23
C GLY A 376 25.87 -14.89 1.95
N PRO A 377 26.08 -14.54 0.67
CA PRO A 377 27.01 -13.49 0.29
C PRO A 377 26.47 -12.10 0.64
N PRO A 378 27.32 -11.05 0.67
CA PRO A 378 26.89 -9.67 0.94
C PRO A 378 25.69 -9.17 0.14
N SER A 379 25.55 -9.59 -1.13
CA SER A 379 24.38 -9.22 -1.93
C SER A 379 23.08 -9.86 -1.47
N ALA A 380 23.13 -11.06 -0.89
CA ALA A 380 21.95 -11.71 -0.31
C ALA A 380 21.52 -10.97 0.96
N ALA A 381 22.46 -10.62 1.85
CA ALA A 381 22.17 -9.81 3.04
C ALA A 381 21.49 -8.47 2.70
N PHE A 382 22.01 -7.73 1.72
CA PHE A 382 21.37 -6.50 1.23
C PHE A 382 19.95 -6.73 0.68
N ARG A 383 19.73 -7.82 -0.06
CA ARG A 383 18.42 -8.19 -0.60
C ARG A 383 17.43 -8.49 0.52
N GLN A 384 17.84 -9.32 1.48
CA GLN A 384 17.08 -9.68 2.68
C GLN A 384 16.68 -8.44 3.49
N ILE A 385 17.62 -7.54 3.79
CA ILE A 385 17.36 -6.29 4.50
C ILE A 385 16.36 -5.40 3.75
N GLY A 386 16.52 -5.26 2.43
CA GLY A 386 15.63 -4.42 1.63
C GLY A 386 14.20 -4.96 1.50
N ASN A 387 14.04 -6.28 1.46
CA ASN A 387 12.74 -6.96 1.41
C ASN A 387 12.02 -6.96 2.77
N ALA A 388 12.75 -6.93 3.89
CA ALA A 388 12.17 -7.06 5.21
C ALA A 388 11.19 -5.92 5.59
N VAL A 389 10.23 -6.27 6.43
CA VAL A 389 9.53 -5.29 7.27
C VAL A 389 10.50 -4.83 8.36
N PRO A 390 10.62 -3.52 8.65
CA PRO A 390 11.47 -3.06 9.75
C PRO A 390 11.02 -3.68 11.09
N PRO A 391 11.90 -4.34 11.89
CA PRO A 391 11.50 -4.98 13.14
C PRO A 391 10.77 -4.06 14.12
N ARG A 392 11.17 -2.79 14.24
CA ARG A 392 10.45 -1.82 15.08
C ARG A 392 8.99 -1.61 14.65
N LEU A 393 8.72 -1.57 13.34
CA LEU A 393 7.34 -1.51 12.86
C LEU A 393 6.60 -2.81 13.22
N GLY A 394 7.24 -3.96 13.00
CA GLY A 394 6.71 -5.27 13.38
C GLY A 394 6.37 -5.35 14.87
N GLU A 395 7.21 -4.79 15.74
CA GLU A 395 6.99 -4.72 17.20
C GLU A 395 5.75 -3.90 17.53
N HIS A 396 5.62 -2.69 16.99
CA HIS A 396 4.44 -1.86 17.24
C HIS A 396 3.13 -2.49 16.74
N LEU A 397 3.18 -3.17 15.59
CA LEU A 397 2.06 -3.93 15.05
C LEU A 397 1.76 -5.15 15.93
N GLY A 398 2.77 -5.91 16.37
CA GLY A 398 2.63 -7.04 17.28
C GLY A 398 2.01 -6.66 18.62
N GLN A 399 2.45 -5.55 19.21
CA GLN A 399 1.86 -5.04 20.46
C GLN A 399 0.39 -4.63 20.26
N ALA A 400 0.08 -4.03 19.11
CA ALA A 400 -1.30 -3.71 18.73
C ALA A 400 -2.16 -4.96 18.54
N LEU A 401 -1.62 -6.02 17.95
CA LEU A 401 -2.26 -7.33 17.80
C LEU A 401 -2.61 -7.92 19.17
N VAL A 402 -1.62 -8.04 20.06
CA VAL A 402 -1.80 -8.57 21.43
C VAL A 402 -2.88 -7.81 22.18
N ARG A 403 -2.84 -6.46 22.16
CA ARG A 403 -3.87 -5.62 22.78
C ARG A 403 -5.26 -5.83 22.17
N SER A 404 -5.34 -6.09 20.87
CA SER A 404 -6.61 -6.23 20.15
C SER A 404 -7.26 -7.60 20.36
N MET A 405 -6.50 -8.63 20.73
CA MET A 405 -7.02 -9.97 21.01
C MET A 405 -7.77 -10.08 22.35
N THR A 406 -7.57 -9.13 23.26
CA THR A 406 -8.11 -9.21 24.63
C THR A 406 -9.38 -8.41 24.86
N VAL A 407 -9.73 -7.47 23.95
CA VAL A 407 -10.85 -6.53 24.15
C VAL A 407 -11.81 -6.57 22.96
N PRO A 408 -13.03 -7.13 23.15
CA PRO A 408 -14.08 -7.06 22.15
C PRO A 408 -14.43 -5.60 21.83
N VAL A 409 -14.75 -5.33 20.57
CA VAL A 409 -15.21 -4.01 20.13
C VAL A 409 -16.61 -4.15 19.56
N ALA A 410 -17.46 -3.14 19.79
CA ALA A 410 -18.77 -3.09 19.16
C ALA A 410 -18.65 -3.25 17.64
N SER A 411 -19.47 -4.14 17.07
CA SER A 411 -19.44 -4.40 15.63
C SER A 411 -19.74 -3.11 14.86
N ARG A 412 -18.83 -2.74 13.96
CA ARG A 412 -19.09 -1.76 12.91
C ARG A 412 -19.46 -2.52 11.64
N PRO A 413 -20.32 -1.95 10.79
CA PRO A 413 -20.67 -2.63 9.58
C PRO A 413 -19.46 -2.87 8.70
N THR A 414 -19.44 -4.03 8.07
CA THR A 414 -18.39 -4.46 7.16
C THR A 414 -18.44 -3.63 5.87
N THR A 415 -17.35 -3.67 5.11
CA THR A 415 -17.30 -3.09 3.76
C THR A 415 -18.40 -3.70 2.88
N ILE A 416 -18.66 -5.01 3.02
CA ILE A 416 -19.75 -5.72 2.35
C ILE A 416 -21.12 -5.12 2.69
N GLU A 417 -21.41 -4.90 3.98
CA GLU A 417 -22.69 -4.35 4.42
C GLU A 417 -22.88 -2.89 3.97
N LEU A 418 -21.83 -2.08 4.03
CA LEU A 418 -21.87 -0.68 3.57
C LEU A 418 -22.13 -0.60 2.06
N ALA A 419 -21.41 -1.40 1.27
CA ALA A 419 -21.61 -1.50 -0.17
C ALA A 419 -23.02 -1.98 -0.51
N GLY A 420 -23.54 -2.97 0.21
CA GLY A 420 -24.91 -3.46 0.05
C GLY A 420 -25.96 -2.39 0.31
N ARG A 421 -25.81 -1.58 1.38
CA ARG A 421 -26.70 -0.44 1.66
C ARG A 421 -26.67 0.61 0.56
N LEU A 422 -25.48 0.92 0.06
CA LEU A 422 -25.28 1.90 -1.01
C LEU A 422 -25.90 1.44 -2.33
N LYS A 423 -25.65 0.19 -2.73
CA LYS A 423 -26.26 -0.42 -3.91
C LYS A 423 -27.79 -0.45 -3.80
N ALA A 424 -28.34 -0.96 -2.69
CA ALA A 424 -29.78 -1.01 -2.48
C ALA A 424 -30.42 0.39 -2.57
N TRP A 425 -29.77 1.41 -1.99
CA TRP A 425 -30.23 2.78 -2.12
C TRP A 425 -30.20 3.26 -3.57
N PHE A 426 -29.11 3.03 -4.31
CA PHE A 426 -28.97 3.45 -5.69
C PHE A 426 -30.02 2.81 -6.59
N ASP A 427 -30.20 1.49 -6.48
CA ASP A 427 -31.18 0.72 -7.24
C ASP A 427 -32.62 1.22 -6.96
N SER A 428 -32.92 1.63 -5.72
CA SER A 428 -34.23 2.15 -5.33
C SER A 428 -34.58 3.53 -5.93
N GLN A 429 -33.60 4.31 -6.39
CA GLN A 429 -33.88 5.63 -6.94
C GLN A 429 -34.51 5.54 -8.34
N GLY A 430 -34.16 4.52 -9.12
CA GLY A 430 -34.43 4.47 -10.56
C GLY A 430 -33.81 5.64 -11.35
N ALA A 431 -33.91 5.61 -12.68
CA ALA A 431 -33.29 6.63 -13.53
C ALA A 431 -33.82 8.06 -13.26
N ALA A 432 -35.11 8.20 -12.93
CA ALA A 432 -35.75 9.50 -12.70
C ALA A 432 -35.48 10.07 -11.29
N GLY A 433 -35.18 9.23 -10.29
CA GLY A 433 -34.93 9.67 -8.92
C GLY A 433 -33.52 10.22 -8.72
N LEU A 434 -32.57 9.80 -9.55
CA LEU A 434 -31.16 10.18 -9.41
C LEU A 434 -30.94 11.69 -9.54
N PRO A 435 -30.06 12.27 -8.72
CA PRO A 435 -29.74 13.70 -8.78
C PRO A 435 -28.90 14.06 -10.02
N LEU A 436 -28.17 13.08 -10.55
CA LEU A 436 -27.38 13.16 -11.77
C LEU A 436 -27.95 12.09 -12.73
N PRO A 437 -28.85 12.46 -13.65
CA PRO A 437 -29.58 11.49 -14.47
C PRO A 437 -28.68 10.62 -15.35
N TRP A 438 -27.52 11.13 -15.75
CA TRP A 438 -26.55 10.38 -16.57
C TRP A 438 -25.84 9.26 -15.80
N LEU A 439 -26.00 9.13 -14.47
CA LEU A 439 -25.56 7.92 -13.75
C LEU A 439 -26.41 6.68 -14.08
N ALA A 440 -27.53 6.86 -14.79
CA ALA A 440 -28.33 5.79 -15.39
C ALA A 440 -28.34 5.89 -16.93
N ALA A 441 -27.31 6.52 -17.52
CA ALA A 441 -27.15 6.60 -18.97
C ALA A 441 -26.97 5.21 -19.60
N THR A 442 -27.35 5.08 -20.87
CA THR A 442 -27.18 3.85 -21.65
C THR A 442 -25.93 3.89 -22.52
N THR A 443 -25.36 5.08 -22.76
CA THR A 443 -24.11 5.23 -23.52
C THR A 443 -23.07 6.02 -22.73
N ARG A 444 -21.79 5.73 -22.96
CA ARG A 444 -20.68 6.48 -22.35
C ARG A 444 -20.69 7.95 -22.80
N TRP A 445 -21.13 8.21 -24.02
CA TRP A 445 -21.25 9.57 -24.56
C TRP A 445 -22.23 10.44 -23.75
N GLN A 446 -23.38 9.90 -23.36
CA GLN A 446 -24.32 10.61 -22.48
C GLN A 446 -23.67 10.99 -21.14
N VAL A 447 -22.82 10.13 -20.57
CA VAL A 447 -22.08 10.46 -19.33
C VAL A 447 -21.11 11.62 -19.56
N VAL A 448 -20.39 11.61 -20.69
CA VAL A 448 -19.47 12.70 -21.09
C VAL A 448 -20.23 14.02 -21.24
N VAL A 449 -21.35 14.02 -21.96
CA VAL A 449 -22.22 15.19 -22.15
C VAL A 449 -22.73 15.69 -20.80
N GLY A 450 -23.27 14.78 -19.98
CA GLY A 450 -23.80 15.09 -18.65
C GLY A 450 -22.79 15.79 -17.76
N GLU A 451 -21.61 15.20 -17.57
CA GLU A 451 -20.60 15.77 -16.68
C GLU A 451 -20.00 17.08 -17.17
N ILE A 452 -19.67 17.17 -18.46
CA ILE A 452 -19.03 18.38 -19.00
C ILE A 452 -20.06 19.53 -19.03
N LEU A 453 -21.25 19.28 -19.58
CA LEU A 453 -22.23 20.33 -19.81
C LEU A 453 -22.88 20.79 -18.50
N PHE A 454 -23.37 19.85 -17.69
CA PHE A 454 -24.18 20.16 -16.51
C PHE A 454 -23.37 20.34 -15.22
N GLY A 455 -22.03 20.28 -15.28
CA GLY A 455 -21.18 20.57 -14.13
C GLY A 455 -21.53 21.93 -13.49
N ARG A 456 -21.91 21.92 -12.21
CA ARG A 456 -22.38 23.07 -11.40
C ARG A 456 -23.75 23.66 -11.77
N VAL A 457 -24.56 22.97 -12.56
CA VAL A 457 -25.96 23.34 -12.79
C VAL A 457 -26.82 22.84 -11.61
N ALA A 458 -27.87 23.58 -11.26
CA ALA A 458 -28.77 23.20 -10.18
C ALA A 458 -29.62 21.96 -10.56
N ALA A 459 -29.90 21.10 -9.59
CA ALA A 459 -30.50 19.78 -9.82
C ALA A 459 -31.91 19.83 -10.43
N ASP A 460 -32.70 20.86 -10.09
CA ASP A 460 -34.01 21.16 -10.68
C ASP A 460 -33.90 21.45 -12.19
N ARG A 461 -32.92 22.27 -12.58
CA ARG A 461 -32.64 22.56 -14.00
C ARG A 461 -32.11 21.34 -14.74
N ILE A 462 -31.24 20.55 -14.11
CA ILE A 462 -30.75 19.29 -14.68
C ILE A 462 -31.92 18.37 -15.00
N ARG A 463 -32.83 18.14 -14.04
CA ARG A 463 -34.00 17.26 -14.23
C ARG A 463 -34.92 17.73 -15.35
N LEU A 464 -35.13 19.05 -15.46
CA LEU A 464 -35.98 19.62 -16.50
C LEU A 464 -35.38 19.46 -17.90
N LEU A 465 -34.07 19.67 -18.04
CA LEU A 465 -33.44 19.80 -19.35
C LEU A 465 -32.75 18.52 -19.83
N TRP A 466 -32.33 17.64 -18.94
CA TRP A 466 -31.65 16.39 -19.31
C TRP A 466 -32.38 15.56 -20.37
N PRO A 467 -33.73 15.39 -20.35
CA PRO A 467 -34.43 14.65 -21.40
C PRO A 467 -34.19 15.18 -22.82
N LEU A 468 -33.92 16.49 -22.97
CA LEU A 468 -33.58 17.09 -24.26
C LEU A 468 -32.17 16.71 -24.74
N PHE A 469 -31.23 16.51 -23.81
CA PHE A 469 -29.85 16.14 -24.14
C PHE A 469 -29.68 14.63 -24.28
N ALA A 470 -30.41 13.85 -23.49
CA ALA A 470 -30.34 12.39 -23.49
C ALA A 470 -30.71 11.75 -24.84
N ARG A 471 -31.42 12.47 -25.73
CA ARG A 471 -31.75 11.99 -27.08
C ARG A 471 -30.53 11.82 -27.99
N TRP A 472 -29.45 12.55 -27.74
CA TRP A 472 -28.21 12.46 -28.50
C TRP A 472 -27.31 11.40 -27.87
N GLN A 473 -27.55 10.15 -28.27
CA GLN A 473 -26.94 8.98 -27.63
C GLN A 473 -25.49 8.76 -28.03
N ASP A 474 -25.06 9.28 -29.17
CA ASP A 474 -23.72 9.11 -29.71
C ASP A 474 -23.14 10.43 -30.30
N PRO A 475 -21.82 10.47 -30.53
CA PRO A 475 -21.16 11.65 -31.10
C PRO A 475 -21.72 12.10 -32.46
N ALA A 476 -22.03 11.17 -33.37
CA ALA A 476 -22.50 11.51 -34.71
C ALA A 476 -23.89 12.16 -34.67
N ALA A 477 -24.81 11.59 -33.89
CA ALA A 477 -26.14 12.17 -33.66
C ALA A 477 -26.08 13.56 -33.00
N THR A 478 -25.03 13.84 -32.21
CA THR A 478 -24.82 15.15 -31.59
C THR A 478 -24.37 16.20 -32.61
N ILE A 479 -23.47 15.82 -33.53
CA ILE A 479 -22.99 16.68 -34.62
C ILE A 479 -24.11 16.98 -35.61
N GLU A 480 -24.89 15.97 -36.01
CA GLU A 480 -26.03 16.15 -36.91
C GLU A 480 -27.05 17.16 -36.35
N ALA A 481 -27.15 17.26 -35.03
CA ALA A 481 -28.03 18.16 -34.32
C ALA A 481 -27.32 19.39 -33.71
N GLU A 482 -26.14 19.77 -34.22
CA GLU A 482 -25.29 20.84 -33.67
C GLU A 482 -26.06 22.13 -33.33
N ALA A 483 -26.88 22.62 -34.27
CA ALA A 483 -27.64 23.86 -34.09
C ALA A 483 -28.63 23.78 -32.92
N ASP A 484 -29.27 22.63 -32.73
CA ASP A 484 -30.20 22.38 -31.63
C ASP A 484 -29.45 22.15 -30.32
N PHE A 485 -28.30 21.47 -30.36
CA PHE A 485 -27.42 21.22 -29.22
C PHE A 485 -26.87 22.53 -28.64
N LEU A 486 -26.33 23.42 -29.49
CA LEU A 486 -25.84 24.73 -29.08
C LEU A 486 -26.96 25.61 -28.53
N ARG A 487 -28.13 25.64 -29.20
CA ARG A 487 -29.30 26.40 -28.74
C ARG A 487 -29.78 25.95 -27.37
N ALA A 488 -29.94 24.63 -27.16
CA ALA A 488 -30.35 24.08 -25.88
C ALA A 488 -29.31 24.35 -24.78
N SER A 489 -28.02 24.27 -25.13
CA SER A 489 -26.92 24.58 -24.21
C SER A 489 -26.88 26.05 -23.81
N GLY A 490 -27.32 26.96 -24.68
CA GLY A 490 -27.47 28.37 -24.37
C GLY A 490 -28.51 28.65 -23.27
N TRP A 491 -29.56 27.83 -23.15
CA TRP A 491 -30.56 27.98 -22.08
C TRP A 491 -29.99 27.77 -20.66
N ILE A 492 -28.83 27.13 -20.56
CA ILE A 492 -28.10 26.94 -19.30
C ILE A 492 -26.78 27.72 -19.23
N GLY A 493 -26.49 28.58 -20.23
CA GLY A 493 -25.27 29.39 -20.30
C GLY A 493 -24.01 28.53 -20.40
N ARG A 494 -24.04 27.49 -21.25
CA ARG A 494 -22.96 26.50 -21.41
C ARG A 494 -22.48 26.36 -22.86
N GLU A 495 -22.67 27.37 -23.68
CA GLU A 495 -22.30 27.41 -25.11
C GLU A 495 -20.86 26.98 -25.33
N HIS A 496 -19.90 27.56 -24.59
CA HIS A 496 -18.49 27.19 -24.73
C HIS A 496 -18.19 25.73 -24.38
N ARG A 497 -18.90 25.14 -23.42
CA ARG A 497 -18.74 23.71 -23.10
C ARG A 497 -19.40 22.82 -24.15
N ALA A 498 -20.45 23.32 -24.79
CA ALA A 498 -21.10 22.64 -25.89
C ALA A 498 -20.18 22.60 -27.12
N GLU A 499 -19.48 23.70 -27.43
CA GLU A 499 -18.43 23.73 -28.46
C GLU A 499 -17.33 22.68 -28.17
N GLN A 500 -16.82 22.63 -26.94
CA GLN A 500 -15.84 21.61 -26.53
C GLN A 500 -16.36 20.17 -26.69
N LEU A 501 -17.65 19.95 -26.46
CA LEU A 501 -18.29 18.65 -26.68
C LEU A 501 -18.41 18.33 -28.17
N LEU A 502 -18.70 19.31 -29.03
CA LEU A 502 -18.73 19.12 -30.48
C LEU A 502 -17.33 18.81 -31.03
N ASP A 503 -16.28 19.46 -30.53
CA ASP A 503 -14.89 19.13 -30.87
C ASP A 503 -14.54 17.69 -30.46
N ALA A 504 -14.94 17.28 -29.26
CA ALA A 504 -14.77 15.91 -28.80
C ALA A 504 -15.57 14.91 -29.65
N ALA A 505 -16.80 15.29 -30.06
CA ALA A 505 -17.66 14.47 -30.88
C ALA A 505 -17.07 14.26 -32.28
N ASP A 506 -16.60 15.32 -32.95
CA ASP A 506 -15.97 15.25 -34.28
C ASP A 506 -14.69 14.41 -34.24
N TRP A 507 -13.93 14.50 -33.15
CA TRP A 507 -12.78 13.62 -32.97
C TRP A 507 -13.21 12.15 -32.81
N LEU A 508 -14.29 11.88 -32.07
CA LEU A 508 -14.82 10.53 -31.86
C LEU A 508 -15.47 9.94 -33.11
N THR A 509 -16.09 10.72 -33.99
CA THR A 509 -16.58 10.18 -35.28
C THR A 509 -15.44 9.70 -36.17
N LYS A 510 -14.26 10.33 -36.05
CA LYS A 510 -13.02 9.89 -36.71
C LYS A 510 -12.33 8.72 -35.99
N ASN A 511 -12.69 8.47 -34.72
CA ASN A 511 -12.09 7.45 -33.85
C ASN A 511 -13.20 6.70 -33.07
N PRO A 512 -14.09 5.97 -33.75
CA PRO A 512 -15.37 5.50 -33.19
C PRO A 512 -15.21 4.58 -31.97
N ASP A 513 -14.14 3.79 -31.92
CA ASP A 513 -13.90 2.84 -30.83
C ASP A 513 -13.25 3.48 -29.59
N ALA A 514 -12.80 4.73 -29.65
CA ALA A 514 -11.95 5.31 -28.61
C ALA A 514 -12.65 5.49 -27.26
N LEU A 515 -13.95 5.78 -27.25
CA LEU A 515 -14.74 5.95 -26.03
C LEU A 515 -15.29 4.62 -25.50
N ASP A 516 -15.72 3.73 -26.41
CA ASP A 516 -16.38 2.47 -26.07
C ASP A 516 -15.42 1.27 -25.97
N ALA A 517 -14.13 1.47 -26.25
CA ALA A 517 -13.08 0.52 -25.94
C ALA A 517 -13.18 0.06 -24.46
N PRO A 518 -12.90 -1.22 -24.13
CA PRO A 518 -13.02 -1.72 -22.77
C PRO A 518 -12.33 -0.84 -21.71
N ASP A 519 -11.12 -0.37 -22.03
CA ASP A 519 -10.38 0.64 -21.26
C ASP A 519 -9.98 1.83 -22.16
N PRO A 520 -10.74 2.93 -22.18
CA PRO A 520 -10.42 4.09 -23.00
C PRO A 520 -9.22 4.84 -22.42
N THR A 521 -8.05 4.69 -23.05
CA THR A 521 -6.78 5.32 -22.63
C THR A 521 -6.30 6.46 -23.54
N GLY A 522 -7.03 6.74 -24.62
CA GLY A 522 -6.70 7.80 -25.60
C GLY A 522 -7.01 9.21 -25.08
N LYS A 523 -6.29 10.22 -25.60
CA LYS A 523 -6.59 11.63 -25.32
C LYS A 523 -7.77 12.09 -26.20
N ILE A 524 -8.99 11.84 -25.73
CA ILE A 524 -10.19 12.45 -26.31
C ILE A 524 -10.16 13.96 -25.98
N PRO A 525 -10.28 14.86 -26.97
CA PRO A 525 -10.25 16.30 -26.73
C PRO A 525 -11.26 16.72 -25.66
N HIS A 526 -10.85 17.60 -24.74
CA HIS A 526 -11.69 18.16 -23.66
C HIS A 526 -12.26 17.17 -22.64
N VAL A 527 -12.10 15.85 -22.84
CA VAL A 527 -12.58 14.82 -21.91
C VAL A 527 -11.45 14.41 -20.97
N THR A 528 -11.62 14.70 -19.69
CA THR A 528 -10.62 14.33 -18.66
C THR A 528 -10.69 12.85 -18.31
N ALA A 529 -9.60 12.29 -17.79
CA ALA A 529 -9.55 10.91 -17.31
C ALA A 529 -10.63 10.60 -16.27
N SER A 530 -10.97 11.53 -15.38
CA SER A 530 -12.03 11.33 -14.38
C SER A 530 -13.43 11.24 -14.99
N VAL A 531 -13.68 11.94 -16.10
CA VAL A 531 -14.95 11.83 -16.84
C VAL A 531 -15.01 10.48 -17.56
N LEU A 532 -13.91 10.03 -18.16
CA LEU A 532 -13.81 8.69 -18.74
C LEU A 532 -14.00 7.59 -17.70
N ASP A 533 -13.38 7.71 -16.53
CA ASP A 533 -13.55 6.76 -15.43
C ASP A 533 -15.02 6.65 -15.00
N LEU A 534 -15.72 7.78 -14.87
CA LEU A 534 -17.15 7.77 -14.54
C LEU A 534 -17.99 7.16 -15.68
N ALA A 535 -17.65 7.44 -16.94
CA ALA A 535 -18.33 6.86 -18.10
C ALA A 535 -18.17 5.33 -18.13
N VAL A 536 -16.95 4.81 -17.92
CA VAL A 536 -16.64 3.38 -17.84
C VAL A 536 -17.36 2.71 -16.67
N LEU A 537 -17.41 3.38 -15.52
CA LEU A 537 -18.09 2.89 -14.33
C LEU A 537 -19.61 2.84 -14.52
N THR A 538 -20.19 3.86 -15.15
CA THR A 538 -21.63 3.98 -15.38
C THR A 538 -22.11 3.00 -16.46
N VAL A 539 -21.39 2.95 -17.59
CA VAL A 539 -21.74 2.12 -18.75
C VAL A 539 -20.60 1.13 -18.98
N PRO A 540 -20.71 -0.10 -18.44
CA PRO A 540 -19.72 -1.16 -18.66
C PRO A 540 -19.57 -1.48 -20.15
N SER A 541 -18.41 -2.00 -20.53
CA SER A 541 -18.28 -2.65 -21.84
C SER A 541 -19.17 -3.89 -21.93
N VAL A 542 -19.48 -4.30 -23.16
CA VAL A 542 -20.29 -5.51 -23.45
C VAL A 542 -19.74 -6.75 -22.73
N ASP A 543 -18.41 -6.92 -22.73
CA ASP A 543 -17.75 -7.85 -21.84
C ASP A 543 -17.57 -7.17 -20.47
N ILE A 544 -18.48 -7.49 -19.53
CA ILE A 544 -18.49 -6.94 -18.17
C ILE A 544 -17.20 -7.29 -17.43
N ASP A 545 -16.64 -8.48 -17.65
CA ASP A 545 -15.41 -8.92 -16.99
C ASP A 545 -14.16 -8.23 -17.52
N ALA A 546 -14.26 -7.67 -18.74
CA ALA A 546 -13.24 -6.82 -19.32
C ALA A 546 -13.42 -5.34 -18.93
N SER A 547 -14.57 -4.96 -18.36
CA SER A 547 -14.86 -3.57 -17.98
C SER A 547 -14.16 -3.21 -16.67
N PRO A 548 -13.30 -2.18 -16.67
CA PRO A 548 -12.67 -1.70 -15.43
C PRO A 548 -13.69 -1.16 -14.42
N GLU A 549 -13.37 -1.26 -13.12
CA GLU A 549 -14.08 -0.61 -12.01
C GLU A 549 -13.21 0.47 -11.34
N PRO A 550 -12.99 1.63 -11.98
CA PRO A 550 -12.10 2.64 -11.44
C PRO A 550 -12.66 3.25 -10.14
N VAL A 551 -11.79 3.43 -9.14
CA VAL A 551 -12.15 4.12 -7.90
C VAL A 551 -12.04 5.63 -8.11
N LEU A 552 -13.19 6.31 -8.20
CA LEU A 552 -13.24 7.77 -8.32
C LEU A 552 -13.02 8.43 -6.96
N VAL A 553 -12.11 9.41 -6.93
CA VAL A 553 -11.78 10.20 -5.73
C VAL A 553 -12.05 11.69 -5.94
N GLY A 554 -13.22 12.00 -6.50
CA GLY A 554 -13.69 13.38 -6.62
C GLY A 554 -13.88 14.03 -5.24
N ARG A 555 -13.76 15.37 -5.15
CA ARG A 555 -13.93 16.13 -3.88
C ARG A 555 -15.22 15.79 -3.14
N GLY A 556 -16.30 15.51 -3.87
CA GLY A 556 -17.58 15.10 -3.31
C GLY A 556 -17.52 13.77 -2.57
N VAL A 557 -16.97 12.76 -3.25
CA VAL A 557 -16.85 11.40 -2.74
C VAL A 557 -15.88 11.35 -1.55
N LEU A 558 -14.72 12.02 -1.68
CA LEU A 558 -13.75 12.12 -0.58
C LEU A 558 -14.34 12.78 0.66
N ARG A 559 -15.09 13.88 0.51
CA ARG A 559 -15.79 14.52 1.63
C ARG A 559 -16.77 13.56 2.30
N LEU A 560 -17.52 12.80 1.52
CA LEU A 560 -18.46 11.81 2.06
C LEU A 560 -17.69 10.75 2.86
N ALA A 561 -16.63 10.18 2.31
CA ALA A 561 -15.78 9.20 2.99
C ALA A 561 -15.15 9.76 4.28
N ALA A 562 -14.56 10.96 4.22
CA ALA A 562 -13.99 11.67 5.37
C ALA A 562 -15.02 11.88 6.48
N ARG A 563 -16.25 12.31 6.14
CA ARG A 563 -17.34 12.50 7.11
C ARG A 563 -17.85 11.19 7.70
N HIS A 564 -17.91 10.13 6.90
CA HIS A 564 -18.31 8.80 7.37
C HIS A 564 -17.32 8.27 8.40
N ASP A 565 -16.02 8.34 8.09
CA ASP A 565 -14.95 7.76 8.90
C ASP A 565 -14.43 8.69 10.00
N GLY A 566 -14.85 9.97 10.01
CA GLY A 566 -14.36 10.98 10.95
C GLY A 566 -12.91 11.41 10.70
N SER A 567 -12.44 11.34 9.45
CA SER A 567 -11.05 11.62 9.04
C SER A 567 -10.94 12.93 8.25
N ASP A 568 -9.72 13.31 7.87
CA ASP A 568 -9.38 14.51 7.09
C ASP A 568 -8.89 14.18 5.67
N VAL A 569 -9.23 12.98 5.16
CA VAL A 569 -8.76 12.45 3.87
C VAL A 569 -9.27 13.22 2.64
N ASP A 570 -10.22 14.13 2.82
CA ASP A 570 -10.68 15.05 1.78
C ASP A 570 -9.80 16.31 1.65
N HIS A 571 -8.96 16.58 2.65
CA HIS A 571 -7.99 17.66 2.67
C HIS A 571 -6.55 17.18 2.50
N ARG A 572 -6.21 16.02 3.07
CA ARG A 572 -4.84 15.45 3.07
C ARG A 572 -4.83 14.05 2.46
N ASN A 573 -3.71 13.66 1.83
CA ASN A 573 -3.49 12.29 1.34
C ASN A 573 -4.64 11.72 0.47
N ARG A 574 -5.27 12.59 -0.33
CA ARG A 574 -6.46 12.26 -1.14
C ARG A 574 -6.26 11.07 -2.08
N MET A 575 -5.06 10.95 -2.64
CA MET A 575 -4.69 9.90 -3.60
C MET A 575 -4.16 8.63 -2.94
N SER A 576 -4.07 8.59 -1.61
CA SER A 576 -3.57 7.45 -0.85
C SER A 576 -4.61 7.01 0.18
N ASP A 577 -4.65 7.64 1.35
CA ASP A 577 -5.64 7.36 2.41
C ASP A 577 -7.07 7.62 1.95
N GLY A 578 -7.28 8.66 1.13
CA GLY A 578 -8.59 8.97 0.56
C GLY A 578 -9.11 7.87 -0.38
N ARG A 579 -8.23 7.26 -1.19
CA ARG A 579 -8.59 6.12 -2.04
C ARG A 579 -8.99 4.91 -1.19
N LEU A 580 -8.24 4.61 -0.12
CA LEU A 580 -8.56 3.54 0.82
C LEU A 580 -9.93 3.77 1.49
N ALA A 581 -10.20 4.98 1.97
CA ALA A 581 -11.49 5.31 2.60
C ALA A 581 -12.67 5.09 1.64
N VAL A 582 -12.52 5.46 0.36
CA VAL A 582 -13.55 5.20 -0.66
C VAL A 582 -13.69 3.70 -0.95
N ALA A 583 -12.58 2.97 -1.09
CA ALA A 583 -12.59 1.53 -1.28
C ALA A 583 -13.29 0.79 -0.13
N ARG A 584 -13.15 1.28 1.11
CA ARG A 584 -13.82 0.75 2.31
C ARG A 584 -15.34 0.97 2.33
N LEU A 585 -15.88 1.84 1.48
CA LEU A 585 -17.32 2.04 1.34
C LEU A 585 -17.94 1.23 0.21
N ILE A 586 -17.20 1.02 -0.89
CA ILE A 586 -17.75 0.45 -2.12
C ILE A 586 -17.68 -1.08 -2.19
N GLY A 587 -16.93 -1.74 -1.32
CA GLY A 587 -16.95 -3.21 -1.28
C GLY A 587 -16.07 -3.91 -2.31
N GLY A 588 -16.30 -5.22 -2.43
CA GLY A 588 -15.57 -6.12 -3.33
C GLY A 588 -16.17 -6.20 -4.74
N PRO A 589 -15.79 -7.23 -5.51
CA PRO A 589 -16.41 -7.54 -6.80
C PRO A 589 -17.94 -7.71 -6.68
N GLY A 590 -18.68 -7.34 -7.73
CA GLY A 590 -20.13 -7.57 -7.84
C GLY A 590 -21.06 -6.55 -7.17
N THR A 591 -20.56 -5.70 -6.27
CA THR A 591 -21.37 -4.63 -5.63
C THR A 591 -20.79 -3.23 -5.81
N ALA A 592 -19.52 -3.13 -6.17
CA ALA A 592 -18.81 -1.86 -6.08
C ALA A 592 -19.20 -0.84 -7.14
N ARG A 593 -19.59 -1.26 -8.33
CA ARG A 593 -20.02 -0.33 -9.38
C ARG A 593 -21.20 0.52 -8.90
N GLU A 594 -22.29 -0.12 -8.50
CA GLU A 594 -23.49 0.58 -8.03
C GLU A 594 -23.24 1.28 -6.69
N ALA A 595 -22.50 0.66 -5.77
CA ALA A 595 -22.13 1.33 -4.51
C ALA A 595 -21.32 2.60 -4.78
N HIS A 596 -20.43 2.60 -5.76
CA HIS A 596 -19.63 3.76 -6.12
C HIS A 596 -20.45 4.84 -6.83
N LEU A 597 -21.36 4.47 -7.75
CA LEU A 597 -22.31 5.40 -8.35
C LEU A 597 -23.24 6.01 -7.28
N ALA A 598 -23.62 5.23 -6.27
CA ALA A 598 -24.34 5.71 -5.09
C ALA A 598 -23.56 6.80 -4.37
N LEU A 599 -22.25 6.61 -4.13
CA LEU A 599 -21.41 7.63 -3.50
C LEU A 599 -21.37 8.94 -4.30
N VAL A 600 -21.25 8.86 -5.62
CA VAL A 600 -21.27 10.04 -6.50
C VAL A 600 -22.62 10.78 -6.38
N ALA A 601 -23.73 10.05 -6.43
CA ALA A 601 -25.07 10.61 -6.29
C ALA A 601 -25.32 11.21 -4.90
N LEU A 602 -24.92 10.52 -3.82
CA LEU A 602 -25.05 11.00 -2.45
C LEU A 602 -24.18 12.24 -2.21
N ALA A 603 -22.97 12.26 -2.76
CA ALA A 603 -22.08 13.40 -2.63
C ALA A 603 -22.61 14.68 -3.30
N SER A 604 -23.38 14.56 -4.40
CA SER A 604 -23.98 15.70 -5.10
C SER A 604 -25.29 16.17 -4.45
N SER A 605 -26.07 15.26 -3.87
CA SER A 605 -27.45 15.54 -3.44
C SER A 605 -27.66 15.62 -1.92
N MET A 606 -27.01 14.75 -1.14
CA MET A 606 -27.26 14.60 0.29
C MET A 606 -26.08 15.08 1.13
N CYS A 607 -24.89 14.53 0.91
CA CYS A 607 -23.68 14.85 1.67
C CYS A 607 -23.00 16.11 1.10
N ARG A 608 -23.75 17.20 0.91
CA ARG A 608 -23.25 18.47 0.33
C ARG A 608 -22.27 19.19 1.26
N PRO A 609 -21.40 20.08 0.76
CA PRO A 609 -20.52 20.89 1.60
C PRO A 609 -21.30 21.64 2.68
N ASN A 610 -22.39 22.29 2.27
CA ASN A 610 -23.28 23.09 3.12
C ASN A 610 -24.64 22.41 3.22
N ALA A 611 -25.28 22.50 4.40
CA ALA A 611 -26.61 21.95 4.70
C ALA A 611 -26.80 20.47 4.24
N PRO A 612 -25.99 19.52 4.75
CA PRO A 612 -26.14 18.12 4.37
C PRO A 612 -27.45 17.52 4.90
N ARG A 613 -28.11 16.70 4.07
CA ARG A 613 -29.36 16.00 4.42
C ARG A 613 -29.07 14.67 5.09
N CYS A 614 -28.44 14.71 6.27
CA CYS A 614 -27.94 13.51 6.92
C CYS A 614 -29.05 12.54 7.35
N THR A 615 -30.29 12.96 7.61
CA THR A 615 -31.36 12.07 8.08
C THR A 615 -31.87 11.10 7.01
N GLU A 616 -31.66 11.41 5.73
CA GLU A 616 -32.13 10.61 4.59
C GLU A 616 -31.01 9.77 3.94
N CYS A 617 -29.80 9.86 4.48
CA CYS A 617 -28.64 9.17 3.94
C CYS A 617 -28.69 7.67 4.29
N PRO A 618 -28.38 6.75 3.37
CA PRO A 618 -28.31 5.31 3.70
C PRO A 618 -27.21 4.96 4.70
N LEU A 619 -26.26 5.88 4.95
CA LEU A 619 -25.14 5.71 5.86
C LEU A 619 -25.31 6.45 7.21
N THR A 620 -26.49 7.01 7.51
CA THR A 620 -26.67 7.87 8.72
C THR A 620 -26.36 7.18 10.03
N THR A 621 -26.67 5.89 10.14
CA THR A 621 -26.48 5.12 11.37
C THR A 621 -25.02 4.77 11.64
N THR A 622 -24.14 4.91 10.64
CA THR A 622 -22.74 4.48 10.69
C THR A 622 -21.77 5.65 10.53
N CYS A 623 -22.25 6.76 9.96
CA CYS A 623 -21.48 7.97 9.76
C CYS A 623 -21.17 8.65 11.10
N GLN A 624 -19.87 8.90 11.36
CA GLN A 624 -19.42 9.54 12.60
C GLN A 624 -19.88 10.99 12.73
N ARG A 625 -20.08 11.70 11.60
CA ARG A 625 -20.56 13.08 11.62
C ARG A 625 -22.04 13.22 11.97
N SER A 626 -22.88 12.22 11.73
CA SER A 626 -24.32 12.26 12.06
C SER A 626 -24.63 11.80 13.49
N THR A 627 -23.73 11.07 14.15
CA THR A 627 -23.96 10.45 15.46
C THR A 627 -23.58 11.31 16.67
N GLY A 628 -23.10 12.54 16.46
CA GLY A 628 -23.01 13.54 17.54
C GLY A 628 -21.80 13.38 18.48
N ALA A 629 -20.58 13.33 17.94
CA ALA A 629 -19.43 13.88 18.66
C ALA A 629 -19.45 15.42 18.52
N GLY A 630 -20.39 16.07 19.20
CA GLY A 630 -20.50 17.52 19.27
C GLY A 630 -19.67 18.08 20.42
N THR A 631 -18.65 18.87 20.12
CA THR A 631 -18.41 20.23 20.66
C THR A 631 -17.05 20.72 20.17
N GLY A 632 -17.08 21.64 19.22
CA GLY A 632 -15.93 22.36 18.73
C GLY A 632 -16.45 23.49 17.87
N ALA A 633 -16.68 24.63 18.52
CA ALA A 633 -17.19 25.85 17.94
C ALA A 633 -16.51 26.14 16.59
N GLU A 634 -17.31 26.58 15.62
CA GLU A 634 -16.83 27.43 14.54
C GLU A 634 -16.14 28.64 15.20
N ALA A 635 -14.80 28.59 15.29
CA ALA A 635 -14.03 29.81 15.51
C ALA A 635 -14.18 30.66 14.24
N PRO A 636 -14.62 31.92 14.33
CA PRO A 636 -14.68 32.79 13.17
C PRO A 636 -13.26 32.96 12.63
N MET A 637 -13.08 32.79 11.32
CA MET A 637 -11.87 33.18 10.63
C MET A 637 -11.63 34.69 10.87
N THR A 638 -10.73 35.03 11.77
CA THR A 638 -10.17 36.38 11.83
C THR A 638 -9.19 36.54 10.68
N SER A 639 -9.55 37.39 9.72
CA SER A 639 -8.67 37.90 8.69
C SER A 639 -7.48 38.64 9.32
N SER A 640 -6.29 38.05 9.28
CA SER A 640 -5.04 38.79 9.51
C SER A 640 -4.51 39.30 8.18
N SER A 641 -4.93 40.49 7.80
CA SER A 641 -4.22 41.32 6.82
C SER A 641 -2.94 41.86 7.47
N THR A 642 -1.81 41.17 7.27
CA THR A 642 -0.50 41.80 7.48
C THR A 642 -0.02 42.31 6.13
N GLY A 643 -0.22 43.61 5.93
CA GLY A 643 0.39 44.36 4.85
C GLY A 643 1.92 44.32 4.97
N ARG A 644 2.58 43.99 3.86
CA ARG A 644 3.99 44.33 3.63
C ARG A 644 4.04 45.77 3.15
N THR A 645 4.39 46.69 4.04
CA THR A 645 5.03 47.96 3.69
C THR A 645 6.54 47.76 3.78
N GLY A 646 7.25 48.25 2.76
CA GLY A 646 8.64 47.93 2.50
C GLY A 646 9.69 48.61 3.39
N ALA A 647 10.89 48.04 3.31
CA ALA A 647 12.19 48.69 3.11
C ALA A 647 13.16 47.57 2.74
#